data_AF-A0A521BBL8-F1
#
_entry.id   AF-A0A521BBL8-F1
#
_cell.length_a   1.000
_cell.length_b   1.000
_cell.length_c   1.000
_cell.angle_alpha   90.00
_cell.angle_beta   90.00
_cell.angle_gamma   90.00
#
_symmetry.space_group_name_H-M   'P 1'
#
loop_
_entity.id
_entity.type
_entity.pdbx_description
1 polymer ?
#
loop_
_entity_poly.entity_id
_entity_poly.type
_entity_poly.pdbx_seq_one_letter_code
_entity_poly.pdbx_strand_id
1 'polypeptide(L)'
;MRKILLTLLFLIFVSIVYSQSILSPYATNQDYKSYNQAQKLWKNGDYVEAEKFYRKAYTNSGNVSYLWTLAKNKFEIGDVKGANLVYDIIIKDQTEYVQGKPQVFRTNHLNPFYFEKIDNNFKKGDPEVGLASSLEFVETMGDKIGFTESNLFIAVYTSATETAFALDNKAALIKLHEKAASVKNGEYGEFLSFVYLNILNKDYEKALTRIEEVQKNGGGFMNSKLVANSLLPTLYAHMGENEKALAAIDKAKGSILLGEDYFHYVYGLIALNKKDYKEAVDRFTKAIKGYKFIVRIEPAAKYKHYTKRAEAYLGLGDLIQARKDYESALVYNPSFEPALNGIAKLEGRMINNLKTDKTPPVIVITEPAVSRGLKVTANGNDIMVRGKATDAAGIKSVTLNGQQIYSKNDGDFWGNVSLAAGANKIVVKATDLADNSIEETFEIEKPVNPVNSSTEIVPVTVKEGRNFAVLIASQNYEDSSIPSLENPISDAVKLKMVLKNSYNFTEDNVLTLFNPERSDFKKKFLQISELLQPEDNLIIFYAGHGIWVDKEKKGYWLLTDAKRNDVNTWLPNKEVLNMIAELPARHTLLITDACFSGSVFKTRGLGANAPTVIKEMDNKISRVAITSGNDTEVPDESVFMKYLVKALSENKEKYLTAQKMFITQIIEAVMNETKTEPRYGTLELAGHVGGDFIFSKK
;
A
#
# COMPACT_ATOMS: atom_id res chain seq x y z
N MET A 1 2.34 -26.50 24.56
CA MET A 1 3.59 -25.99 23.96
C MET A 1 4.20 -26.95 22.94
N ARG A 2 4.77 -28.10 23.34
CA ARG A 2 5.35 -29.09 22.39
C ARG A 2 4.40 -29.50 21.27
N LYS A 3 3.11 -29.75 21.57
CA LYS A 3 2.11 -30.18 20.57
C LYS A 3 1.74 -29.12 19.54
N ILE A 4 1.67 -27.84 19.90
CA ILE A 4 1.35 -26.73 18.96
C ILE A 4 2.53 -26.47 18.02
N LEU A 5 3.75 -26.50 18.58
CA LEU A 5 4.97 -26.44 17.79
C LEU A 5 5.07 -27.66 16.86
N LEU A 6 4.66 -28.85 17.32
CA LEU A 6 4.57 -30.06 16.51
C LEU A 6 3.49 -29.97 15.42
N THR A 7 2.34 -29.35 15.64
CA THR A 7 1.29 -29.18 14.61
C THR A 7 1.73 -28.17 13.53
N LEU A 8 2.39 -27.08 13.93
CA LEU A 8 3.01 -26.11 13.00
C LEU A 8 4.20 -26.73 12.26
N LEU A 9 5.07 -27.47 12.96
CA LEU A 9 6.14 -28.24 12.34
C LEU A 9 5.57 -29.31 11.40
N PHE A 10 4.45 -29.94 11.72
CA PHE A 10 3.80 -30.94 10.86
C PHE A 10 3.17 -30.30 9.61
N LEU A 11 2.57 -29.12 9.70
CA LEU A 11 2.10 -28.35 8.54
C LEU A 11 3.26 -27.93 7.63
N ILE A 12 4.39 -27.49 8.22
CA ILE A 12 5.63 -27.21 7.50
C ILE A 12 6.21 -28.52 6.90
N PHE A 13 6.17 -29.63 7.63
CA PHE A 13 6.69 -30.93 7.19
C PHE A 13 5.84 -31.52 6.06
N VAL A 14 4.52 -31.38 6.08
CA VAL A 14 3.63 -31.80 4.98
C VAL A 14 3.93 -30.96 3.73
N SER A 15 4.18 -29.65 3.86
CA SER A 15 4.58 -28.81 2.72
C SER A 15 5.97 -29.16 2.15
N ILE A 16 6.92 -29.59 2.99
CA ILE A 16 8.28 -29.98 2.58
C ILE A 16 8.29 -31.41 2.00
N VAL A 17 7.58 -32.36 2.61
CA VAL A 17 7.53 -33.76 2.14
C VAL A 17 6.82 -33.85 0.79
N TYR A 18 5.74 -33.10 0.57
CA TYR A 18 5.12 -33.02 -0.76
C TYR A 18 6.04 -32.36 -1.81
N SER A 19 6.90 -31.43 -1.42
CA SER A 19 7.84 -30.78 -2.36
C SER A 19 8.98 -31.70 -2.84
N GLN A 20 9.32 -32.75 -2.08
CA GLN A 20 10.40 -33.67 -2.43
C GLN A 20 9.93 -34.98 -3.10
N SER A 21 8.63 -35.34 -3.01
CA SER A 21 8.11 -36.61 -3.52
C SER A 21 7.39 -36.54 -4.88
N ILE A 22 7.35 -35.39 -5.56
CA ILE A 22 6.66 -35.23 -6.88
C ILE A 22 7.64 -35.10 -8.06
N LEU A 23 8.90 -35.53 -7.92
CA LEU A 23 9.73 -35.82 -9.09
C LEU A 23 9.24 -37.16 -9.70
N SER A 24 8.20 -37.04 -10.52
CA SER A 24 7.57 -38.12 -11.26
C SER A 24 8.60 -38.93 -12.07
N PRO A 25 8.51 -40.27 -12.13
CA PRO A 25 9.37 -41.12 -12.95
C PRO A 25 9.16 -40.97 -14.47
N TYR A 26 8.29 -40.05 -14.92
CA TYR A 26 7.98 -39.78 -16.33
C TYR A 26 8.69 -38.56 -16.95
N ALA A 27 9.68 -37.96 -16.26
CA ALA A 27 10.46 -36.86 -16.83
C ALA A 27 11.27 -37.34 -18.04
N THR A 28 10.96 -36.84 -19.22
CA THR A 28 11.83 -37.00 -20.39
C THR A 28 13.06 -36.10 -20.23
N ASN A 29 14.10 -36.34 -21.01
CA ASN A 29 15.28 -35.46 -20.97
C ASN A 29 14.94 -34.02 -21.43
N GLN A 30 13.86 -33.82 -22.18
CA GLN A 30 13.55 -32.53 -22.80
C GLN A 30 12.76 -31.57 -21.89
N ASP A 31 11.81 -32.07 -21.08
CA ASP A 31 11.12 -31.26 -20.07
C ASP A 31 12.07 -30.87 -18.93
N TYR A 32 12.90 -31.79 -18.44
CA TYR A 32 13.88 -31.47 -17.40
C TYR A 32 14.91 -30.41 -17.86
N LYS A 33 15.37 -30.48 -19.12
CA LYS A 33 16.19 -29.41 -19.72
C LYS A 33 15.45 -28.07 -19.76
N SER A 34 14.18 -28.08 -20.14
CA SER A 34 13.37 -26.86 -20.22
C SER A 34 13.18 -26.25 -18.82
N TYR A 35 12.92 -27.07 -17.81
CA TYR A 35 12.79 -26.65 -16.42
C TYR A 35 14.10 -26.06 -15.85
N ASN A 36 15.24 -26.72 -16.06
CA ASN A 36 16.53 -26.18 -15.60
C ASN A 36 16.86 -24.85 -16.28
N GLN A 37 16.54 -24.71 -17.57
CA GLN A 37 16.68 -23.45 -18.27
C GLN A 37 15.74 -22.39 -17.68
N ALA A 38 14.49 -22.73 -17.37
CA ALA A 38 13.54 -21.85 -16.69
C ALA A 38 14.10 -21.35 -15.35
N GLN A 39 14.63 -22.24 -14.52
CA GLN A 39 15.23 -21.86 -13.24
C GLN A 39 16.45 -20.95 -13.39
N LYS A 40 17.29 -21.19 -14.41
CA LYS A 40 18.45 -20.34 -14.71
C LYS A 40 18.01 -18.93 -15.14
N LEU A 41 17.06 -18.85 -16.07
CA LEU A 41 16.49 -17.59 -16.54
C LEU A 41 15.83 -16.82 -15.39
N TRP A 42 15.06 -17.51 -14.55
CA TRP A 42 14.42 -16.91 -13.38
C TRP A 42 15.44 -16.29 -12.41
N LYS A 43 16.52 -17.02 -12.10
CA LYS A 43 17.61 -16.51 -11.26
C LYS A 43 18.33 -15.32 -11.86
N ASN A 44 18.38 -15.24 -13.20
CA ASN A 44 18.99 -14.13 -13.93
C ASN A 44 18.04 -12.93 -14.11
N GLY A 45 16.80 -13.02 -13.66
CA GLY A 45 15.80 -11.95 -13.81
C GLY A 45 15.06 -11.95 -15.15
N ASP A 46 15.24 -12.97 -15.98
CA ASP A 46 14.54 -13.14 -17.27
C ASP A 46 13.23 -13.90 -17.06
N TYR A 47 12.27 -13.26 -16.39
CA TYR A 47 11.05 -13.91 -15.90
C TYR A 47 10.09 -14.33 -17.00
N VAL A 48 10.00 -13.58 -18.09
CA VAL A 48 9.11 -13.90 -19.22
C VAL A 48 9.61 -15.12 -19.96
N GLU A 49 10.90 -15.16 -20.29
CA GLU A 49 11.46 -16.33 -20.94
C GLU A 49 11.47 -17.52 -19.99
N ALA A 50 11.77 -17.32 -18.70
CA ALA A 50 11.62 -18.36 -17.69
C ALA A 50 10.21 -18.95 -17.65
N GLU A 51 9.17 -18.11 -17.66
CA GLU A 51 7.78 -18.55 -17.70
C GLU A 51 7.46 -19.35 -18.97
N LYS A 52 7.92 -18.89 -20.15
CA LYS A 52 7.81 -19.66 -21.42
C LYS A 52 8.43 -21.05 -21.27
N PHE A 53 9.60 -21.16 -20.64
CA PHE A 53 10.26 -22.45 -20.40
C PHE A 53 9.57 -23.32 -19.34
N TYR A 54 9.02 -22.75 -18.26
CA TYR A 54 8.20 -23.49 -17.28
C TYR A 54 6.96 -24.08 -17.95
N ARG A 55 6.25 -23.27 -18.75
CA ARG A 55 5.07 -23.70 -19.50
C ARG A 55 5.44 -24.76 -20.54
N LYS A 56 6.56 -24.61 -21.23
CA LYS A 56 7.07 -25.63 -22.17
C LYS A 56 7.39 -26.96 -21.47
N ALA A 57 8.04 -26.91 -20.30
CA ALA A 57 8.31 -28.12 -19.51
C ALA A 57 7.00 -28.82 -19.11
N TYR A 58 5.99 -28.04 -18.72
CA TYR A 58 4.65 -28.55 -18.44
C TYR A 58 4.00 -29.17 -19.69
N THR A 59 3.91 -28.45 -20.81
CA THR A 59 3.31 -28.95 -22.06
C THR A 59 3.96 -30.26 -22.55
N ASN A 60 5.27 -30.41 -22.35
CA ASN A 60 6.00 -31.61 -22.78
C ASN A 60 5.73 -32.86 -21.92
N SER A 61 5.33 -32.69 -20.66
CA SER A 61 5.29 -33.80 -19.68
C SER A 61 3.94 -33.99 -18.98
N GLY A 62 3.09 -32.95 -18.96
CA GLY A 62 1.92 -32.87 -18.08
C GLY A 62 2.26 -32.74 -16.59
N ASN A 63 3.54 -32.60 -16.22
CA ASN A 63 3.95 -32.56 -14.82
C ASN A 63 3.71 -31.17 -14.20
N VAL A 64 2.65 -31.06 -13.40
CA VAL A 64 2.22 -29.81 -12.74
C VAL A 64 3.24 -29.24 -11.76
N SER A 65 4.23 -30.01 -11.30
CA SER A 65 5.29 -29.48 -10.42
C SER A 65 6.06 -28.31 -11.05
N TYR A 66 6.17 -28.28 -12.39
CA TYR A 66 6.80 -27.17 -13.10
C TYR A 66 5.99 -25.87 -13.02
N LEU A 67 4.66 -25.96 -13.18
CA LEU A 67 3.77 -24.81 -12.97
C LEU A 67 3.69 -24.43 -11.49
N TRP A 68 3.76 -25.41 -10.59
CA TRP A 68 3.75 -25.14 -9.15
C TRP A 68 4.97 -24.33 -8.72
N THR A 69 6.16 -24.69 -9.20
CA THR A 69 7.38 -23.89 -9.02
C THR A 69 7.22 -22.49 -9.61
N LEU A 70 6.64 -22.35 -10.80
CA LEU A 70 6.34 -21.04 -11.39
C LEU A 70 5.41 -20.20 -10.50
N ALA A 71 4.34 -20.77 -9.97
CA ALA A 71 3.39 -20.06 -9.10
C ALA A 71 4.06 -19.55 -7.80
N LYS A 72 4.88 -20.40 -7.16
CA LYS A 72 5.68 -20.02 -5.97
C LYS A 72 6.64 -18.87 -6.29
N ASN A 73 7.41 -19.03 -7.35
CA ASN A 73 8.36 -18.04 -7.81
C ASN A 73 7.68 -16.68 -8.11
N LYS A 74 6.51 -16.69 -8.76
CA LYS A 74 5.72 -15.48 -9.00
C LYS A 74 5.29 -14.79 -7.71
N PHE A 75 4.81 -15.54 -6.71
CA PHE A 75 4.51 -14.99 -5.37
C PHE A 75 5.76 -14.37 -4.71
N GLU A 76 6.92 -15.01 -4.83
CA GLU A 76 8.18 -14.53 -4.24
C GLU A 76 8.63 -13.19 -4.83
N ILE A 77 8.42 -12.96 -6.12
CA ILE A 77 8.76 -11.67 -6.75
C ILE A 77 7.67 -10.61 -6.57
N GLY A 78 6.48 -10.99 -6.07
CA GLY A 78 5.34 -10.10 -5.87
C GLY A 78 4.31 -10.09 -7.01
N ASP A 79 4.40 -11.00 -7.99
CA ASP A 79 3.42 -11.21 -9.06
C ASP A 79 2.25 -12.08 -8.53
N VAL A 80 1.48 -11.54 -7.60
CA VAL A 80 0.37 -12.24 -6.94
C VAL A 80 -0.72 -12.66 -7.94
N LYS A 81 -1.13 -11.74 -8.84
CA LYS A 81 -2.13 -12.02 -9.87
C LYS A 81 -1.65 -13.11 -10.83
N GLY A 82 -0.42 -13.01 -11.34
CA GLY A 82 0.16 -14.04 -12.19
C GLY A 82 0.30 -15.38 -11.49
N ALA A 83 0.68 -15.40 -10.20
CA ALA A 83 0.75 -16.62 -9.42
C ALA A 83 -0.62 -17.28 -9.26
N ASN A 84 -1.65 -16.49 -8.97
CA ASN A 84 -3.03 -16.97 -8.86
C ASN A 84 -3.53 -17.59 -10.17
N LEU A 85 -3.24 -16.97 -11.32
CA LEU A 85 -3.58 -17.54 -12.64
C LEU A 85 -2.87 -18.88 -12.88
N VAL A 86 -1.61 -19.03 -12.47
CA VAL A 86 -0.90 -20.30 -12.59
C VAL A 86 -1.50 -21.35 -11.65
N TYR A 87 -1.87 -20.98 -10.42
CA TYR A 87 -2.62 -21.88 -9.53
C TYR A 87 -3.95 -22.31 -10.13
N ASP A 88 -4.70 -21.42 -10.78
CA ASP A 88 -5.97 -21.75 -11.43
C ASP A 88 -5.82 -22.75 -12.57
N ILE A 89 -4.75 -22.65 -13.35
CA ILE A 89 -4.41 -23.64 -14.38
C ILE A 89 -4.12 -25.01 -13.73
N ILE A 90 -3.25 -25.04 -12.71
CA ILE A 90 -2.91 -26.29 -12.00
C ILE A 90 -4.16 -26.91 -11.39
N ILE A 91 -4.97 -26.10 -10.72
CA ILE A 91 -6.21 -26.53 -10.09
C ILE A 91 -7.15 -27.12 -11.14
N LYS A 92 -7.37 -26.42 -12.25
CA LYS A 92 -8.24 -26.89 -13.33
C LYS A 92 -7.76 -28.23 -13.91
N ASP A 93 -6.46 -28.40 -14.09
CA ASP A 93 -5.87 -29.60 -14.70
C ASP A 93 -5.78 -30.79 -13.72
N GLN A 94 -5.77 -30.53 -12.41
CA GLN A 94 -5.67 -31.56 -11.37
C GLN A 94 -7.00 -31.86 -10.67
N THR A 95 -8.05 -31.09 -10.95
CA THR A 95 -9.35 -31.22 -10.31
C THR A 95 -10.37 -31.81 -11.27
N GLU A 96 -11.06 -32.87 -10.85
CA GLU A 96 -12.22 -33.37 -11.58
C GLU A 96 -13.40 -32.42 -11.40
N TYR A 97 -14.19 -32.17 -12.45
CA TYR A 97 -15.39 -31.35 -12.35
C TYR A 97 -16.64 -32.21 -12.53
N VAL A 98 -17.56 -32.14 -11.57
CA VAL A 98 -18.85 -32.84 -11.61
C VAL A 98 -19.96 -31.80 -11.63
N GLN A 99 -20.79 -31.82 -12.67
CA GLN A 99 -21.84 -30.81 -12.90
C GLN A 99 -21.31 -29.35 -12.85
N GLY A 100 -20.11 -29.13 -13.39
CA GLY A 100 -19.46 -27.82 -13.40
C GLY A 100 -18.83 -27.39 -12.08
N LYS A 101 -18.91 -28.20 -11.01
CA LYS A 101 -18.27 -27.91 -9.72
C LYS A 101 -16.96 -28.68 -9.55
N PRO A 102 -15.89 -28.05 -9.07
CA PRO A 102 -14.64 -28.75 -8.81
C PRO A 102 -14.83 -29.84 -7.73
N GLN A 103 -14.12 -30.95 -7.82
CA GLN A 103 -14.02 -31.98 -6.78
C GLN A 103 -12.68 -31.82 -6.08
N VAL A 104 -12.62 -30.90 -5.12
CA VAL A 104 -11.37 -30.56 -4.42
C VAL A 104 -10.84 -31.72 -3.58
N PHE A 105 -11.73 -32.66 -3.22
CA PHE A 105 -11.40 -33.92 -2.60
C PHE A 105 -11.65 -35.07 -3.59
N ARG A 106 -10.59 -35.72 -4.06
CA ARG A 106 -10.68 -36.98 -4.81
C ARG A 106 -10.28 -38.13 -3.89
N THR A 107 -11.19 -39.06 -3.63
CA THR A 107 -10.93 -40.26 -2.79
C THR A 107 -10.20 -39.95 -1.48
N ASN A 108 -10.68 -38.96 -0.70
CA ASN A 108 -10.10 -38.48 0.56
C ASN A 108 -8.69 -37.82 0.47
N HIS A 109 -8.25 -37.40 -0.71
CA HIS A 109 -7.01 -36.63 -0.87
C HIS A 109 -7.32 -35.17 -1.21
N LEU A 110 -6.78 -34.27 -0.38
CA LEU A 110 -6.82 -32.82 -0.59
C LEU A 110 -6.01 -32.46 -1.82
N ASN A 111 -6.57 -31.63 -2.70
CA ASN A 111 -5.77 -30.92 -3.71
C ASN A 111 -4.90 -29.84 -3.00
N PRO A 112 -3.56 -30.03 -2.90
CA PRO A 112 -2.69 -29.15 -2.13
C PRO A 112 -2.59 -27.73 -2.72
N PHE A 113 -2.91 -27.57 -4.01
CA PHE A 113 -2.80 -26.29 -4.71
C PHE A 113 -3.88 -25.29 -4.27
N TYR A 114 -5.08 -25.76 -3.91
CA TYR A 114 -6.11 -24.91 -3.29
C TYR A 114 -5.64 -24.35 -1.95
N PHE A 115 -5.11 -25.22 -1.08
CA PHE A 115 -4.64 -24.79 0.24
C PHE A 115 -3.51 -23.78 0.13
N GLU A 116 -2.53 -24.02 -0.74
CA GLU A 116 -1.41 -23.09 -0.92
C GLU A 116 -1.86 -21.76 -1.54
N LYS A 117 -2.79 -21.76 -2.51
CA LYS A 117 -3.40 -20.53 -3.03
C LYS A 117 -4.12 -19.75 -1.93
N ILE A 118 -4.95 -20.43 -1.12
CA ILE A 118 -5.69 -19.82 -0.01
C ILE A 118 -4.72 -19.20 1.01
N ASP A 119 -3.76 -19.99 1.48
CA ASP A 119 -2.80 -19.60 2.49
C ASP A 119 -1.95 -18.41 2.00
N ASN A 120 -1.38 -18.48 0.80
CA ASN A 120 -0.59 -17.38 0.24
C ASN A 120 -1.39 -16.08 0.10
N ASN A 121 -2.66 -16.16 -0.30
CA ASN A 121 -3.51 -14.96 -0.42
C ASN A 121 -3.87 -14.36 0.94
N PHE A 122 -4.12 -15.17 1.98
CA PHE A 122 -4.30 -14.63 3.33
C PHE A 122 -2.98 -14.13 3.96
N LYS A 123 -1.83 -14.69 3.59
CA LYS A 123 -0.50 -14.30 4.11
C LYS A 123 0.00 -13.00 3.49
N LYS A 124 -0.01 -12.94 2.16
CA LYS A 124 0.78 -12.00 1.34
C LYS A 124 0.04 -11.48 0.11
N GLY A 125 -1.11 -12.06 -0.25
CA GLY A 125 -1.85 -11.72 -1.46
C GLY A 125 -3.16 -11.01 -1.16
N ASP A 126 -4.21 -11.34 -1.91
CA ASP A 126 -5.50 -10.70 -1.80
C ASP A 126 -6.46 -11.53 -0.91
N PRO A 127 -6.88 -11.01 0.27
CA PRO A 127 -7.77 -11.74 1.16
C PRO A 127 -9.14 -12.05 0.53
N GLU A 128 -9.62 -11.28 -0.45
CA GLU A 128 -10.86 -11.58 -1.18
C GLU A 128 -10.70 -12.81 -2.07
N VAL A 129 -9.56 -12.92 -2.77
CA VAL A 129 -9.20 -14.13 -3.53
C VAL A 129 -9.05 -15.33 -2.58
N GLY A 130 -8.39 -15.13 -1.43
CA GLY A 130 -8.28 -16.16 -0.39
C GLY A 130 -9.65 -16.63 0.11
N LEU A 131 -10.60 -15.69 0.32
CA LEU A 131 -11.97 -16.01 0.72
C LEU A 131 -12.73 -16.74 -0.39
N ALA A 132 -12.66 -16.27 -1.64
CA ALA A 132 -13.33 -16.90 -2.78
C ALA A 132 -12.86 -18.35 -2.98
N SER A 133 -11.53 -18.57 -2.99
CA SER A 133 -10.95 -19.92 -3.07
C SER A 133 -11.29 -20.79 -1.86
N SER A 134 -11.45 -20.19 -0.68
CA SER A 134 -11.95 -20.91 0.50
C SER A 134 -13.41 -21.34 0.34
N LEU A 135 -14.26 -20.50 -0.26
CA LEU A 135 -15.66 -20.83 -0.51
C LEU A 135 -15.80 -21.99 -1.50
N GLU A 136 -15.04 -21.96 -2.59
CA GLU A 136 -14.95 -23.09 -3.54
C GLU A 136 -14.44 -24.37 -2.86
N PHE A 137 -13.43 -24.24 -2.00
CA PHE A 137 -12.89 -25.35 -1.22
C PHE A 137 -13.96 -25.98 -0.30
N VAL A 138 -14.77 -25.18 0.40
CA VAL A 138 -15.76 -25.72 1.34
C VAL A 138 -17.00 -26.28 0.64
N GLU A 139 -17.42 -25.72 -0.50
CA GLU A 139 -18.60 -26.19 -1.25
C GLU A 139 -18.44 -27.63 -1.78
N THR A 140 -17.20 -28.06 -1.97
CA THR A 140 -16.83 -29.32 -2.64
C THR A 140 -16.36 -30.40 -1.67
N MET A 141 -16.39 -30.07 -0.38
CA MET A 141 -15.99 -30.95 0.70
C MET A 141 -17.06 -32.00 0.99
N GLY A 142 -16.64 -33.25 1.23
CA GLY A 142 -17.55 -34.31 1.68
C GLY A 142 -18.05 -34.12 3.11
N ASP A 143 -18.97 -34.98 3.56
CA ASP A 143 -19.65 -34.83 4.87
C ASP A 143 -18.84 -35.42 6.05
N LYS A 144 -17.71 -36.06 5.75
CA LYS A 144 -16.79 -36.64 6.74
C LYS A 144 -15.37 -36.14 6.51
N ILE A 145 -14.77 -35.60 7.55
CA ILE A 145 -13.38 -35.15 7.58
C ILE A 145 -12.59 -36.08 8.49
N GLY A 146 -11.54 -36.71 7.96
CA GLY A 146 -10.61 -37.51 8.75
C GLY A 146 -9.70 -36.64 9.63
N PHE A 147 -8.89 -37.26 10.48
CA PHE A 147 -8.04 -36.54 11.43
C PHE A 147 -7.01 -35.63 10.73
N THR A 148 -6.46 -36.07 9.61
CA THR A 148 -5.47 -35.32 8.82
C THR A 148 -6.11 -34.12 8.12
N GLU A 149 -7.32 -34.29 7.57
CA GLU A 149 -8.06 -33.20 6.92
C GLU A 149 -8.63 -32.19 7.94
N SER A 150 -8.86 -32.60 9.19
CA SER A 150 -9.44 -31.75 10.25
C SER A 150 -8.61 -30.52 10.60
N ASN A 151 -7.29 -30.62 10.61
CA ASN A 151 -6.43 -29.47 10.90
C ASN A 151 -6.44 -28.43 9.77
N LEU A 152 -6.43 -28.91 8.51
CA LEU A 152 -6.51 -28.07 7.32
C LEU A 152 -7.89 -27.41 7.22
N PHE A 153 -8.95 -28.16 7.52
CA PHE A 153 -10.31 -27.66 7.64
C PHE A 153 -10.40 -26.50 8.63
N ILE A 154 -9.90 -26.69 9.86
CA ILE A 154 -9.94 -25.64 10.88
C ILE A 154 -9.19 -24.40 10.38
N ALA A 155 -8.01 -24.54 9.79
CA ALA A 155 -7.22 -23.40 9.29
C ALA A 155 -7.94 -22.61 8.19
N VAL A 156 -8.51 -23.30 7.19
CA VAL A 156 -9.24 -22.66 6.08
C VAL A 156 -10.52 -22.01 6.59
N TYR A 157 -11.32 -22.72 7.39
CA TYR A 157 -12.57 -22.17 7.94
C TYR A 157 -12.33 -20.99 8.86
N THR A 158 -11.33 -21.06 9.74
CA THR A 158 -10.98 -19.93 10.63
C THR A 158 -10.66 -18.72 9.77
N SER A 159 -9.74 -18.88 8.81
CA SER A 159 -9.28 -17.77 7.99
C SER A 159 -10.40 -17.20 7.12
N ALA A 160 -11.19 -18.05 6.48
CA ALA A 160 -12.32 -17.64 5.65
C ALA A 160 -13.42 -16.95 6.48
N THR A 161 -13.76 -17.50 7.64
CA THR A 161 -14.82 -16.96 8.52
C THR A 161 -14.42 -15.60 9.10
N GLU A 162 -13.19 -15.48 9.59
CA GLU A 162 -12.64 -14.19 10.05
C GLU A 162 -12.54 -13.17 8.91
N THR A 163 -12.11 -13.59 7.72
CA THR A 163 -12.06 -12.69 6.56
C THR A 163 -13.46 -12.27 6.11
N ALA A 164 -14.43 -13.19 6.06
CA ALA A 164 -15.80 -12.87 5.71
C ALA A 164 -16.45 -11.90 6.71
N PHE A 165 -16.20 -12.10 8.01
CA PHE A 165 -16.60 -11.14 9.05
C PHE A 165 -15.91 -9.78 8.89
N ALA A 166 -14.59 -9.78 8.68
CA ALA A 166 -13.81 -8.58 8.41
C ALA A 166 -14.33 -7.84 7.16
N LEU A 167 -14.79 -8.56 6.14
CA LEU A 167 -15.31 -7.99 4.90
C LEU A 167 -16.82 -7.66 4.92
N ASP A 168 -17.53 -7.85 6.05
CA ASP A 168 -19.01 -7.75 6.12
C ASP A 168 -19.73 -8.65 5.10
N ASN A 169 -19.07 -9.72 4.64
CA ASN A 169 -19.61 -10.62 3.64
C ASN A 169 -20.55 -11.63 4.29
N LYS A 170 -21.78 -11.20 4.59
CA LYS A 170 -22.84 -12.03 5.20
C LYS A 170 -23.13 -13.28 4.37
N ALA A 171 -23.15 -13.17 3.04
CA ALA A 171 -23.39 -14.30 2.15
C ALA A 171 -22.32 -15.38 2.31
N ALA A 172 -21.04 -14.99 2.37
CA ALA A 172 -19.95 -15.93 2.64
C ALA A 172 -20.05 -16.55 4.04
N LEU A 173 -20.39 -15.76 5.07
CA LEU A 173 -20.59 -16.30 6.43
C LEU A 173 -21.74 -17.29 6.51
N ILE A 174 -22.86 -17.05 5.83
CA ILE A 174 -23.99 -17.97 5.76
C ILE A 174 -23.55 -19.29 5.13
N LYS A 175 -22.88 -19.23 3.97
CA LYS A 175 -22.36 -20.43 3.29
C LYS A 175 -21.39 -21.22 4.17
N LEU A 176 -20.46 -20.54 4.84
CA LEU A 176 -19.50 -21.16 5.76
C LEU A 176 -20.22 -21.80 6.96
N HIS A 177 -21.23 -21.13 7.51
CA HIS A 177 -22.02 -21.63 8.63
C HIS A 177 -22.79 -22.89 8.26
N GLU A 178 -23.56 -22.85 7.17
CA GLU A 178 -24.34 -23.99 6.67
C GLU A 178 -23.44 -25.19 6.38
N LYS A 179 -22.29 -24.96 5.74
CA LYS A 179 -21.36 -26.05 5.47
C LYS A 179 -20.73 -26.60 6.76
N ALA A 180 -20.29 -25.75 7.68
CA ALA A 180 -19.74 -26.23 8.95
C ALA A 180 -20.75 -27.04 9.77
N ALA A 181 -22.03 -26.63 9.77
CA ALA A 181 -23.10 -27.35 10.47
C ALA A 181 -23.43 -28.72 9.86
N SER A 182 -23.20 -28.91 8.56
CA SER A 182 -23.49 -30.18 7.88
C SER A 182 -22.36 -31.22 7.98
N VAL A 183 -21.16 -30.80 8.39
CA VAL A 183 -19.97 -31.65 8.38
C VAL A 183 -19.67 -32.21 9.77
N LYS A 184 -19.36 -33.50 9.85
CA LYS A 184 -18.94 -34.12 11.12
C LYS A 184 -17.64 -33.48 11.63
N ASN A 185 -17.60 -33.10 12.91
CA ASN A 185 -16.52 -32.35 13.57
C ASN A 185 -16.39 -30.88 13.10
N GLY A 186 -17.47 -30.28 12.59
CA GLY A 186 -17.52 -28.89 12.11
C GLY A 186 -17.81 -27.83 13.18
N GLU A 187 -17.89 -28.20 14.47
CA GLU A 187 -18.41 -27.36 15.56
C GLU A 187 -17.62 -26.06 15.75
N TYR A 188 -16.31 -26.06 15.47
CA TYR A 188 -15.49 -24.85 15.51
C TYR A 188 -15.96 -23.80 14.50
N GLY A 189 -16.13 -24.23 13.24
CA GLY A 189 -16.54 -23.35 12.14
C GLY A 189 -17.97 -22.87 12.32
N GLU A 190 -18.86 -23.75 12.79
CA GLU A 190 -20.26 -23.42 13.11
C GLU A 190 -20.31 -22.34 14.18
N PHE A 191 -19.63 -22.54 15.31
CA PHE A 191 -19.64 -21.59 16.42
C PHE A 191 -19.09 -20.22 16.01
N LEU A 192 -17.94 -20.18 15.33
CA LEU A 192 -17.29 -18.93 14.94
C LEU A 192 -18.16 -18.15 13.94
N SER A 193 -18.66 -18.82 12.91
CA SER A 193 -19.53 -18.20 11.90
C SER A 193 -20.85 -17.73 12.48
N PHE A 194 -21.44 -18.50 13.41
CA PHE A 194 -22.66 -18.11 14.13
C PHE A 194 -22.46 -16.82 14.90
N VAL A 195 -21.41 -16.73 15.74
CA VAL A 195 -21.15 -15.54 16.55
C VAL A 195 -20.96 -14.31 15.66
N TYR A 196 -20.13 -14.42 14.61
CA TYR A 196 -19.89 -13.32 13.69
C TYR A 196 -21.14 -12.90 12.90
N LEU A 197 -21.95 -13.84 12.43
CA LEU A 197 -23.20 -13.54 11.72
C LEU A 197 -24.16 -12.74 12.62
N ASN A 198 -24.31 -13.14 13.89
CA ASN A 198 -25.18 -12.44 14.83
C ASN A 198 -24.62 -11.05 15.20
N ILE A 199 -23.29 -10.89 15.30
CA ILE A 199 -22.67 -9.55 15.45
C ILE A 199 -23.01 -8.66 14.25
N LEU A 200 -22.88 -9.15 13.01
CA LEU A 200 -23.19 -8.38 11.80
C LEU A 200 -24.68 -8.09 11.63
N ASN A 201 -25.55 -8.92 12.21
CA ASN A 201 -26.99 -8.69 12.27
C ASN A 201 -27.41 -7.79 13.42
N LYS A 202 -26.47 -7.41 14.30
CA LYS A 202 -26.73 -6.68 15.55
C LYS A 202 -27.57 -7.44 16.56
N ASP A 203 -27.63 -8.77 16.42
CA ASP A 203 -28.28 -9.70 17.36
C ASP A 203 -27.31 -10.07 18.49
N TYR A 204 -26.80 -9.06 19.20
CA TYR A 204 -25.70 -9.22 20.15
C TYR A 204 -26.03 -10.17 21.30
N GLU A 205 -27.27 -10.15 21.82
CA GLU A 205 -27.73 -11.05 22.88
C GLU A 205 -27.69 -12.52 22.45
N LYS A 206 -28.00 -12.80 21.19
CA LYS A 206 -27.94 -14.16 20.64
C LYS A 206 -26.50 -14.65 20.48
N ALA A 207 -25.59 -13.76 20.06
CA ALA A 207 -24.16 -14.05 20.05
C ALA A 207 -23.62 -14.29 21.47
N LEU A 208 -23.99 -13.44 22.43
CA LEU A 208 -23.56 -13.53 23.83
C LEU A 208 -24.02 -14.84 24.47
N THR A 209 -25.31 -15.18 24.32
CA THR A 209 -25.89 -16.41 24.85
C THR A 209 -25.12 -17.64 24.35
N ARG A 210 -24.79 -17.67 23.05
CA ARG A 210 -24.01 -18.78 22.47
C ARG A 210 -22.57 -18.83 22.98
N ILE A 211 -21.92 -17.68 23.18
CA ILE A 211 -20.59 -17.61 23.77
C ILE A 211 -20.61 -18.14 25.22
N GLU A 212 -21.58 -17.71 26.03
CA GLU A 212 -21.72 -18.11 27.43
C GLU A 212 -21.99 -19.61 27.57
N GLU A 213 -22.81 -20.17 26.68
CA GLU A 213 -23.04 -21.62 26.58
C GLU A 213 -21.72 -22.38 26.38
N VAL A 214 -20.89 -21.95 25.42
CA VAL A 214 -19.59 -22.57 25.14
C VAL A 214 -18.59 -22.35 26.28
N GLN A 215 -18.59 -21.20 26.94
CA GLN A 215 -17.76 -20.95 28.12
C GLN A 215 -18.09 -21.92 29.26
N LYS A 216 -19.39 -22.17 29.50
CA LYS A 216 -19.88 -23.04 30.56
C LYS A 216 -19.64 -24.51 30.23
N ASN A 217 -20.19 -24.96 29.10
CA ASN A 217 -20.33 -26.37 28.76
C ASN A 217 -19.20 -26.90 27.85
N GLY A 218 -18.43 -26.01 27.23
CA GLY A 218 -17.54 -26.37 26.11
C GLY A 218 -18.30 -26.44 24.78
N GLY A 219 -17.57 -26.26 23.68
CA GLY A 219 -18.14 -26.17 22.33
C GLY A 219 -17.99 -27.43 21.49
N GLY A 220 -17.53 -28.55 22.05
CA GLY A 220 -17.26 -29.78 21.30
C GLY A 220 -15.96 -29.78 20.49
N PHE A 221 -15.18 -28.68 20.51
CA PHE A 221 -13.89 -28.56 19.83
C PHE A 221 -12.75 -28.13 20.78
N MET A 222 -11.52 -28.35 20.34
CA MET A 222 -10.31 -28.05 21.11
C MET A 222 -10.21 -26.56 21.46
N ASN A 223 -9.89 -26.25 22.72
CA ASN A 223 -9.78 -24.88 23.23
C ASN A 223 -11.06 -24.02 23.10
N SER A 224 -12.24 -24.64 22.99
CA SER A 224 -13.51 -23.92 22.80
C SER A 224 -13.79 -22.79 23.79
N LYS A 225 -13.47 -22.97 25.08
CA LYS A 225 -13.59 -21.90 26.07
C LYS A 225 -12.66 -20.72 25.81
N LEU A 226 -11.44 -20.98 25.35
CA LEU A 226 -10.48 -19.93 25.00
C LEU A 226 -10.96 -19.12 23.78
N VAL A 227 -11.48 -19.82 22.76
CA VAL A 227 -12.04 -19.19 21.56
C VAL A 227 -13.27 -18.36 21.90
N ALA A 228 -14.17 -18.88 22.74
CA ALA A 228 -15.32 -18.12 23.22
C ALA A 228 -14.90 -16.84 23.96
N ASN A 229 -13.88 -16.91 24.82
CA ASN A 229 -13.33 -15.75 25.52
C ASN A 229 -12.72 -14.72 24.57
N SER A 230 -12.07 -15.12 23.47
CA SER A 230 -11.45 -14.18 22.54
C SER A 230 -12.47 -13.37 21.74
N LEU A 231 -13.74 -13.80 21.66
CA LEU A 231 -14.80 -13.10 20.92
C LEU A 231 -15.52 -12.02 21.77
N LEU A 232 -15.43 -12.12 23.11
CA LEU A 232 -16.09 -11.20 24.04
C LEU A 232 -15.64 -9.72 23.91
N PRO A 233 -14.35 -9.39 23.77
CA PRO A 233 -13.90 -8.00 23.60
C PRO A 233 -14.65 -7.28 22.49
N THR A 234 -14.69 -7.90 21.31
CA THR A 234 -15.35 -7.35 20.13
C THR A 234 -16.85 -7.24 20.36
N LEU A 235 -17.50 -8.29 20.88
CA LEU A 235 -18.93 -8.28 21.13
C LEU A 235 -19.35 -7.17 22.11
N TYR A 236 -18.71 -7.09 23.28
CA TYR A 236 -19.04 -6.08 24.28
C TYR A 236 -18.80 -4.65 23.78
N ALA A 237 -17.76 -4.41 22.99
CA ALA A 237 -17.53 -3.10 22.38
C ALA A 237 -18.65 -2.70 21.40
N HIS A 238 -19.18 -3.66 20.62
CA HIS A 238 -20.33 -3.41 19.73
C HIS A 238 -21.64 -3.21 20.51
N MET A 239 -21.78 -3.82 21.69
CA MET A 239 -22.92 -3.59 22.60
C MET A 239 -22.84 -2.23 23.33
N GLY A 240 -21.72 -1.52 23.27
CA GLY A 240 -21.48 -0.33 24.10
C GLY A 240 -21.13 -0.63 25.57
N GLU A 241 -20.91 -1.91 25.89
CA GLU A 241 -20.58 -2.43 27.22
C GLU A 241 -19.08 -2.26 27.50
N ASN A 242 -18.63 -1.01 27.49
CA ASN A 242 -17.21 -0.64 27.42
C ASN A 242 -16.36 -1.23 28.56
N GLU A 243 -16.86 -1.25 29.79
CA GLU A 243 -16.13 -1.81 30.95
C GLU A 243 -16.02 -3.33 30.88
N LYS A 244 -17.08 -4.02 30.39
CA LYS A 244 -17.03 -5.46 30.13
C LYS A 244 -16.04 -5.78 29.01
N ALA A 245 -15.98 -4.95 27.98
CA ALA A 245 -15.02 -5.09 26.88
C ALA A 245 -13.58 -4.96 27.39
N LEU A 246 -13.26 -3.94 28.18
CA LEU A 246 -11.94 -3.77 28.79
C LEU A 246 -11.55 -4.96 29.69
N ALA A 247 -12.46 -5.39 30.57
CA ALA A 247 -12.23 -6.56 31.42
C ALA A 247 -12.02 -7.85 30.61
N ALA A 248 -12.73 -8.01 29.49
CA ALA A 248 -12.54 -9.14 28.58
C ALA A 248 -11.18 -9.06 27.85
N ILE A 249 -10.75 -7.86 27.45
CA ILE A 249 -9.43 -7.64 26.87
C ILE A 249 -8.33 -8.03 27.86
N ASP A 250 -8.42 -7.60 29.12
CA ASP A 250 -7.39 -7.90 30.12
C ASP A 250 -7.27 -9.40 30.40
N LYS A 251 -8.40 -10.11 30.40
CA LYS A 251 -8.39 -11.59 30.43
C LYS A 251 -7.77 -12.21 29.19
N ALA A 252 -8.01 -11.62 28.01
CA ALA A 252 -7.48 -12.11 26.74
C ALA A 252 -5.98 -11.85 26.55
N LYS A 253 -5.46 -10.70 27.02
CA LYS A 253 -4.02 -10.35 27.01
C LYS A 253 -3.15 -11.36 27.77
N GLY A 254 -3.71 -12.02 28.79
CA GLY A 254 -3.03 -13.10 29.52
C GLY A 254 -2.79 -14.37 28.69
N SER A 255 -3.38 -14.47 27.50
CA SER A 255 -3.15 -15.55 26.54
C SER A 255 -1.99 -15.17 25.60
N ILE A 256 -0.94 -15.98 25.55
CA ILE A 256 0.33 -15.77 24.81
C ILE A 256 0.15 -15.48 23.29
N LEU A 257 -1.06 -15.66 22.75
CA LEU A 257 -1.34 -15.52 21.33
C LEU A 257 -1.62 -14.07 20.89
N LEU A 258 -2.19 -13.19 21.74
CA LEU A 258 -2.70 -11.89 21.31
C LEU A 258 -1.94 -10.73 22.00
N GLY A 259 -1.16 -9.97 21.21
CA GLY A 259 -0.51 -8.73 21.68
C GLY A 259 -1.48 -7.56 21.80
N GLU A 260 -1.06 -6.47 22.45
CA GLU A 260 -1.89 -5.26 22.62
C GLU A 260 -2.40 -4.71 21.27
N ASP A 261 -1.58 -4.84 20.22
CA ASP A 261 -1.91 -4.34 18.88
C ASP A 261 -3.16 -4.96 18.26
N TYR A 262 -3.52 -6.18 18.67
CA TYR A 262 -4.74 -6.86 18.24
C TYR A 262 -5.99 -6.08 18.65
N PHE A 263 -5.94 -5.37 19.78
CA PHE A 263 -7.12 -4.75 20.39
C PHE A 263 -7.30 -3.27 20.03
N HIS A 264 -6.42 -2.66 19.22
CA HIS A 264 -6.54 -1.22 18.88
C HIS A 264 -7.89 -0.87 18.25
N TYR A 265 -8.47 -1.73 17.41
CA TYR A 265 -9.81 -1.48 16.88
C TYR A 265 -10.87 -1.47 17.99
N VAL A 266 -10.79 -2.41 18.93
CA VAL A 266 -11.73 -2.51 20.06
C VAL A 266 -11.56 -1.32 21.01
N TYR A 267 -10.33 -0.90 21.31
CA TYR A 267 -10.06 0.32 22.06
C TYR A 267 -10.60 1.56 21.36
N GLY A 268 -10.46 1.66 20.03
CA GLY A 268 -11.03 2.74 19.25
C GLY A 268 -12.55 2.80 19.36
N LEU A 269 -13.24 1.65 19.28
CA LEU A 269 -14.70 1.58 19.50
C LEU A 269 -15.09 2.03 20.90
N ILE A 270 -14.36 1.58 21.93
CA ILE A 270 -14.60 1.97 23.33
C ILE A 270 -14.42 3.49 23.50
N ALA A 271 -13.33 4.06 22.98
CA ALA A 271 -13.06 5.49 23.04
C ALA A 271 -14.14 6.30 22.30
N LEU A 272 -14.56 5.84 21.12
CA LEU A 272 -15.63 6.46 20.35
C LEU A 272 -16.98 6.43 21.11
N ASN A 273 -17.34 5.30 21.73
CA ASN A 273 -18.54 5.17 22.57
C ASN A 273 -18.49 6.13 23.78
N LYS A 274 -17.30 6.33 24.36
CA LYS A 274 -17.05 7.28 25.46
C LYS A 274 -16.94 8.74 25.00
N LYS A 275 -17.02 8.99 23.69
CA LYS A 275 -16.78 10.31 23.06
C LYS A 275 -15.38 10.88 23.30
N ASP A 276 -14.41 10.02 23.62
CA ASP A 276 -13.00 10.38 23.62
C ASP A 276 -12.46 10.27 22.19
N TYR A 277 -12.79 11.29 21.40
CA TYR A 277 -12.49 11.28 19.97
C TYR A 277 -10.99 11.32 19.67
N LYS A 278 -10.17 11.93 20.55
CA LYS A 278 -8.72 11.98 20.36
C LYS A 278 -8.11 10.59 20.53
N GLU A 279 -8.47 9.88 21.58
CA GLU A 279 -8.03 8.50 21.78
C GLU A 279 -8.58 7.58 20.67
N ALA A 280 -9.82 7.78 20.24
CA ALA A 280 -10.40 7.02 19.13
C ALA A 280 -9.58 7.18 17.84
N VAL A 281 -9.16 8.42 17.49
CA VAL A 281 -8.30 8.69 16.33
C VAL A 281 -6.96 7.96 16.45
N ASP A 282 -6.29 8.04 17.60
CA ASP A 282 -5.01 7.35 17.82
C ASP A 282 -5.15 5.83 17.67
N ARG A 283 -6.17 5.25 18.31
CA ARG A 283 -6.42 3.81 18.29
C ARG A 283 -6.79 3.30 16.91
N PHE A 284 -7.67 3.99 16.18
CA PHE A 284 -7.97 3.59 14.81
C PHE A 284 -6.77 3.77 13.88
N THR A 285 -5.94 4.79 14.08
CA THR A 285 -4.68 4.96 13.33
C THR A 285 -3.74 3.77 13.54
N LYS A 286 -3.61 3.28 14.78
CA LYS A 286 -2.84 2.05 15.06
C LYS A 286 -3.51 0.80 14.47
N ALA A 287 -4.83 0.70 14.54
CA ALA A 287 -5.57 -0.42 13.95
C ALA A 287 -5.42 -0.49 12.43
N ILE A 288 -5.41 0.65 11.73
CA ILE A 288 -5.23 0.72 10.27
C ILE A 288 -3.84 0.23 9.85
N LYS A 289 -2.79 0.54 10.64
CA LYS A 289 -1.44 0.02 10.41
C LYS A 289 -1.37 -1.51 10.50
N GLY A 290 -2.36 -2.15 11.11
CA GLY A 290 -2.43 -3.59 11.30
C GLY A 290 -1.51 -4.08 12.41
N TYR A 291 -1.51 -5.39 12.61
CA TYR A 291 -0.68 -6.08 13.59
C TYR A 291 -0.21 -7.41 13.01
N LYS A 292 1.02 -7.83 13.34
CA LYS A 292 1.54 -9.13 12.92
C LYS A 292 0.95 -10.22 13.83
N PHE A 293 -0.19 -10.81 13.46
CA PHE A 293 -0.73 -11.99 14.12
C PHE A 293 -0.72 -13.19 13.20
N ILE A 294 0.21 -14.10 13.51
CA ILE A 294 0.40 -15.50 13.09
C ILE A 294 0.45 -15.76 11.57
N VAL A 295 -0.21 -15.00 10.70
CA VAL A 295 -0.21 -15.16 9.25
C VAL A 295 -0.53 -13.85 8.47
N ARG A 296 -1.29 -12.89 9.01
CA ARG A 296 -1.81 -11.74 8.22
C ARG A 296 -0.95 -10.48 8.34
N ILE A 297 -0.72 -9.79 7.22
CA ILE A 297 0.08 -8.54 7.15
C ILE A 297 -0.82 -7.29 7.12
N GLU A 298 -2.03 -7.36 6.55
CA GLU A 298 -2.98 -6.23 6.50
C GLU A 298 -4.37 -6.61 7.03
N PRO A 299 -5.08 -5.69 7.72
CA PRO A 299 -6.44 -5.93 8.14
C PRO A 299 -7.37 -5.90 6.93
N ALA A 300 -8.06 -7.01 6.64
CA ALA A 300 -9.01 -7.13 5.53
C ALA A 300 -10.18 -6.11 5.58
N ALA A 301 -10.34 -5.39 6.69
CA ALA A 301 -11.43 -4.46 6.95
C ALA A 301 -11.01 -2.98 7.02
N LYS A 302 -9.90 -2.57 6.39
CA LYS A 302 -9.38 -1.18 6.49
C LYS A 302 -10.44 -0.10 6.29
N TYR A 303 -11.37 -0.28 5.35
CA TYR A 303 -12.48 0.66 5.10
C TYR A 303 -13.34 0.92 6.34
N LYS A 304 -13.54 -0.07 7.22
CA LYS A 304 -14.27 0.12 8.48
C LYS A 304 -13.48 0.96 9.46
N HIS A 305 -12.18 0.73 9.55
CA HIS A 305 -11.30 1.47 10.44
C HIS A 305 -11.21 2.94 10.03
N TYR A 306 -11.07 3.23 8.72
CA TYR A 306 -11.16 4.60 8.22
C TYR A 306 -12.54 5.20 8.51
N THR A 307 -13.63 4.49 8.24
CA THR A 307 -14.98 4.99 8.54
C THR A 307 -15.15 5.34 10.02
N LYS A 308 -14.63 4.53 10.93
CA LYS A 308 -14.68 4.80 12.37
C LYS A 308 -13.76 5.93 12.81
N ARG A 309 -12.60 6.07 12.17
CA ARG A 309 -11.71 7.23 12.38
C ARG A 309 -12.32 8.53 11.82
N ALA A 310 -13.04 8.46 10.69
CA ALA A 310 -13.84 9.56 10.17
C ALA A 310 -14.94 10.00 11.14
N GLU A 311 -15.66 9.04 11.75
CA GLU A 311 -16.63 9.33 12.81
C GLU A 311 -15.97 10.04 14.01
N ALA A 312 -14.75 9.64 14.39
CA ALA A 312 -13.99 10.31 15.44
C ALA A 312 -13.55 11.73 15.04
N TYR A 313 -13.04 11.93 13.82
CA TYR A 313 -12.70 13.26 13.30
C TYR A 313 -13.92 14.18 13.21
N LEU A 314 -15.08 13.65 12.80
CA LEU A 314 -16.36 14.37 12.86
C LEU A 314 -16.70 14.82 14.30
N GLY A 315 -16.42 13.96 15.29
CA GLY A 315 -16.60 14.28 16.70
C GLY A 315 -15.66 15.40 17.19
N LEU A 316 -14.47 15.52 16.60
CA LEU A 316 -13.53 16.61 16.83
C LEU A 316 -13.87 17.89 16.04
N GLY A 317 -14.82 17.83 15.10
CA GLY A 317 -15.09 18.92 14.17
C GLY A 317 -14.09 19.03 13.02
N ASP A 318 -13.16 18.07 12.87
CA ASP A 318 -12.19 18.02 11.78
C ASP A 318 -12.83 17.44 10.51
N LEU A 319 -13.53 18.30 9.79
CA LEU A 319 -14.30 17.93 8.60
C LEU A 319 -13.40 17.48 7.44
N ILE A 320 -12.18 18.00 7.37
CA ILE A 320 -11.24 17.68 6.29
C ILE A 320 -10.68 16.27 6.46
N GLN A 321 -10.20 15.91 7.67
CA GLN A 321 -9.71 14.56 7.92
C GLN A 321 -10.85 13.53 7.89
N ALA A 322 -12.05 13.91 8.34
CA ALA A 322 -13.23 13.06 8.19
C ALA A 322 -13.54 12.74 6.72
N ARG A 323 -13.48 13.74 5.83
CA ARG A 323 -13.68 13.54 4.37
C ARG A 323 -12.65 12.57 3.82
N LYS A 324 -11.37 12.82 4.12
CA LYS A 324 -10.25 12.01 3.65
C LYS A 324 -10.38 10.55 4.08
N ASP A 325 -10.82 10.30 5.31
CA ASP A 325 -11.03 8.94 5.80
C ASP A 325 -12.26 8.27 5.15
N TYR A 326 -13.37 8.98 4.91
CA TYR A 326 -14.48 8.41 4.15
C TYR A 326 -14.08 8.07 2.72
N GLU A 327 -13.37 8.96 2.03
CA GLU A 327 -12.84 8.70 0.69
C GLU A 327 -11.87 7.51 0.71
N SER A 328 -11.00 7.43 1.72
CA SER A 328 -10.09 6.29 1.94
C SER A 328 -10.84 4.98 2.15
N ALA A 329 -11.96 5.00 2.89
CA ALA A 329 -12.82 3.84 3.02
C ALA A 329 -13.40 3.39 1.67
N LEU A 330 -13.84 4.34 0.84
CA LEU A 330 -14.41 4.08 -0.48
C LEU A 330 -13.36 3.64 -1.53
N VAL A 331 -12.08 3.97 -1.34
CA VAL A 331 -10.98 3.38 -2.12
C VAL A 331 -10.89 1.87 -1.91
N TYR A 332 -11.11 1.40 -0.67
CA TYR A 332 -11.08 -0.02 -0.34
C TYR A 332 -12.41 -0.73 -0.66
N ASN A 333 -13.54 -0.07 -0.40
CA ASN A 333 -14.88 -0.60 -0.70
C ASN A 333 -15.81 0.52 -1.21
N PRO A 334 -15.93 0.71 -2.54
CA PRO A 334 -16.69 1.82 -3.14
C PRO A 334 -18.19 1.81 -2.82
N SER A 335 -18.75 0.66 -2.45
CA SER A 335 -20.18 0.50 -2.11
C SER A 335 -20.42 0.44 -0.60
N PHE A 336 -19.43 0.80 0.23
CA PHE A 336 -19.57 0.75 1.67
C PHE A 336 -20.53 1.83 2.19
N GLU A 337 -21.79 1.43 2.38
CA GLU A 337 -22.90 2.30 2.80
C GLU A 337 -22.59 3.21 4.00
N PRO A 338 -21.94 2.76 5.10
CA PRO A 338 -21.60 3.66 6.20
C PRO A 338 -20.69 4.82 5.79
N ALA A 339 -19.75 4.61 4.86
CA ALA A 339 -18.90 5.68 4.35
C ALA A 339 -19.64 6.60 3.37
N LEU A 340 -20.45 6.04 2.46
CA LEU A 340 -21.30 6.81 1.52
C LEU A 340 -22.27 7.74 2.27
N ASN A 341 -22.95 7.22 3.29
CA ASN A 341 -23.86 8.01 4.11
C ASN A 341 -23.10 9.02 4.98
N GLY A 342 -21.90 8.67 5.44
CA GLY A 342 -21.02 9.55 6.20
C GLY A 342 -20.57 10.77 5.40
N ILE A 343 -20.04 10.54 4.19
CA ILE A 343 -19.58 11.62 3.30
C ILE A 343 -20.73 12.52 2.85
N ALA A 344 -21.90 11.96 2.53
CA ALA A 344 -23.08 12.75 2.15
C ALA A 344 -23.53 13.72 3.28
N LYS A 345 -23.52 13.25 4.54
CA LYS A 345 -23.82 14.10 5.71
C LYS A 345 -22.74 15.15 5.95
N LEU A 346 -21.47 14.79 5.74
CA LEU A 346 -20.34 15.69 5.88
C LEU A 346 -20.36 16.83 4.86
N GLU A 347 -20.64 16.54 3.59
CA GLU A 347 -20.74 17.55 2.52
C GLU A 347 -21.77 18.64 2.86
N GLY A 348 -22.94 18.25 3.36
CA GLY A 348 -23.95 19.21 3.81
C GLY A 348 -23.45 20.14 4.93
N ARG A 349 -22.63 19.63 5.86
CA ARG A 349 -22.01 20.45 6.92
C ARG A 349 -20.94 21.39 6.36
N MET A 350 -20.09 20.89 5.46
CA MET A 350 -19.01 21.68 4.87
C MET A 350 -19.56 22.84 4.02
N ILE A 351 -20.59 22.60 3.21
CA ILE A 351 -21.26 23.67 2.42
C ILE A 351 -21.85 24.74 3.33
N ASN A 352 -22.46 24.35 4.46
CA ASN A 352 -23.00 25.31 5.42
C ASN A 352 -21.88 26.11 6.08
N ASN A 353 -20.80 25.46 6.53
CA ASN A 353 -19.63 26.14 7.09
C ASN A 353 -19.08 27.17 6.12
N LEU A 354 -18.82 26.80 4.85
CA LEU A 354 -18.33 27.71 3.82
C LEU A 354 -19.19 28.98 3.64
N LYS A 355 -20.51 28.87 3.84
CA LYS A 355 -21.44 30.01 3.71
C LYS A 355 -21.49 30.90 4.95
N THR A 356 -21.27 30.33 6.12
CA THR A 356 -21.44 31.03 7.40
C THR A 356 -20.14 31.45 8.07
N ASP A 357 -19.02 30.93 7.58
CA ASP A 357 -17.70 31.18 8.11
C ASP A 357 -17.25 32.63 7.89
N LYS A 358 -16.76 33.23 8.97
CA LYS A 358 -16.21 34.58 9.04
C LYS A 358 -14.91 34.62 9.84
N THR A 359 -14.43 33.45 10.28
CA THR A 359 -13.24 33.31 11.08
C THR A 359 -12.05 33.11 10.16
N PRO A 360 -11.00 33.94 10.25
CA PRO A 360 -9.82 33.71 9.44
C PRO A 360 -9.04 32.49 9.96
N PRO A 361 -8.21 31.86 9.10
CA PRO A 361 -7.33 30.75 9.50
C PRO A 361 -6.41 31.10 10.66
N VAL A 362 -5.88 30.07 11.32
CA VAL A 362 -4.74 30.17 12.24
C VAL A 362 -3.48 29.67 11.56
N ILE A 363 -2.39 30.44 11.59
CA ILE A 363 -1.10 30.05 11.00
C ILE A 363 -0.12 29.64 12.10
N VAL A 364 0.51 28.49 11.93
CA VAL A 364 1.62 28.00 12.77
C VAL A 364 2.82 27.73 11.87
N ILE A 365 3.91 28.49 12.05
CA ILE A 365 5.17 28.25 11.35
C ILE A 365 5.96 27.18 12.11
N THR A 366 6.30 26.10 11.42
CA THR A 366 7.09 24.98 11.97
C THR A 366 8.55 25.09 11.59
N GLU A 367 8.85 25.70 10.44
CA GLU A 367 10.19 25.96 9.95
C GLU A 367 10.25 27.33 9.25
N PRO A 368 11.22 28.20 9.56
CA PRO A 368 12.13 28.10 10.69
C PRO A 368 11.39 28.14 12.03
N ALA A 369 12.01 27.62 13.10
CA ALA A 369 11.43 27.68 14.45
C ALA A 369 11.39 29.13 14.96
N VAL A 370 10.32 29.84 14.60
CA VAL A 370 10.07 31.22 15.03
C VAL A 370 9.43 31.20 16.40
N SER A 371 10.13 31.77 17.39
CA SER A 371 9.62 31.99 18.73
C SER A 371 9.74 33.47 19.07
N ARG A 372 8.77 34.00 19.82
CA ARG A 372 8.74 35.43 20.19
C ARG A 372 10.03 35.80 20.93
N GLY A 373 10.85 36.66 20.32
CA GLY A 373 12.09 37.20 20.91
C GLY A 373 13.40 36.61 20.39
N LEU A 374 13.37 35.59 19.52
CA LEU A 374 14.57 35.00 18.91
C LEU A 374 14.77 35.52 17.47
N LYS A 375 15.94 36.11 17.21
CA LYS A 375 16.39 36.43 15.85
C LYS A 375 16.79 35.13 15.14
N VAL A 376 16.02 34.73 14.13
CA VAL A 376 16.39 33.61 13.27
C VAL A 376 17.43 34.09 12.27
N THR A 377 18.63 33.51 12.32
CA THR A 377 19.70 33.80 11.36
C THR A 377 19.82 32.69 10.32
N ALA A 378 19.89 33.06 9.04
CA ALA A 378 20.08 32.11 7.95
C ALA A 378 21.25 32.54 7.06
N ASN A 379 22.20 31.63 6.82
CA ASN A 379 23.38 31.91 6.00
C ASN A 379 23.14 31.69 4.49
N GLY A 380 22.05 31.02 4.12
CA GLY A 380 21.70 30.69 2.74
C GLY A 380 21.19 31.90 1.92
N ASN A 381 21.17 31.74 0.60
CA ASN A 381 20.55 32.72 -0.31
C ASN A 381 19.01 32.67 -0.32
N ASP A 382 18.46 31.57 0.16
CA ASP A 382 17.04 31.38 0.40
C ASP A 382 16.85 30.62 1.72
N ILE A 383 15.61 30.55 2.17
CA ILE A 383 15.21 29.72 3.31
C ILE A 383 13.86 29.06 3.04
N MET A 384 13.74 27.82 3.50
CA MET A 384 12.49 27.08 3.53
C MET A 384 11.59 27.64 4.63
N VAL A 385 10.33 27.92 4.28
CA VAL A 385 9.28 28.18 5.24
C VAL A 385 8.29 27.02 5.17
N ARG A 386 8.01 26.38 6.29
CA ARG A 386 6.98 25.34 6.46
C ARG A 386 6.04 25.72 7.59
N GLY A 387 4.79 25.31 7.47
CA GLY A 387 3.82 25.50 8.53
C GLY A 387 2.51 24.79 8.29
N LYS A 388 1.59 25.04 9.21
CA LYS A 388 0.19 24.60 9.16
C LYS A 388 -0.71 25.82 9.22
N ALA A 389 -1.58 25.99 8.24
CA ALA A 389 -2.70 26.91 8.29
C ALA A 389 -3.96 26.10 8.64
N THR A 390 -4.69 26.44 9.68
CA THR A 390 -5.85 25.64 10.12
C THR A 390 -7.11 26.47 10.11
N ASP A 391 -8.14 25.96 9.46
CA ASP A 391 -9.46 26.53 9.43
C ASP A 391 -10.53 25.43 9.25
N ALA A 392 -11.74 25.65 9.78
CA ALA A 392 -12.84 24.67 9.72
C ALA A 392 -13.43 24.50 8.30
N ALA A 393 -13.38 25.54 7.48
CA ALA A 393 -13.74 25.49 6.06
C ALA A 393 -12.63 24.85 5.22
N GLY A 394 -11.38 24.85 5.71
CA GLY A 394 -10.19 24.36 5.00
C GLY A 394 -9.46 25.48 4.28
N ILE A 395 -8.23 25.21 3.84
CA ILE A 395 -7.34 26.23 3.27
C ILE A 395 -7.44 26.29 1.75
N LYS A 396 -7.65 27.49 1.21
CA LYS A 396 -7.70 27.76 -0.24
C LYS A 396 -6.32 28.03 -0.81
N SER A 397 -5.53 28.85 -0.12
CA SER A 397 -4.18 29.20 -0.56
C SER A 397 -3.34 29.76 0.58
N VAL A 398 -2.02 29.62 0.42
CA VAL A 398 -1.02 30.32 1.24
C VAL A 398 -0.06 31.10 0.33
N THR A 399 0.33 32.29 0.74
CA THR A 399 1.36 33.09 0.06
C THR A 399 2.49 33.46 1.01
N LEU A 400 3.70 33.55 0.46
CA LEU A 400 4.89 34.12 1.10
C LEU A 400 5.29 35.38 0.36
N ASN A 401 5.31 36.52 1.05
CA ASN A 401 5.60 37.84 0.47
C ASN A 401 4.76 38.15 -0.79
N GLY A 402 3.49 37.71 -0.79
CA GLY A 402 2.54 37.89 -1.90
C GLY A 402 2.68 36.85 -3.02
N GLN A 403 3.72 36.01 -3.03
CA GLN A 403 3.87 34.91 -3.97
C GLN A 403 3.14 33.67 -3.45
N GLN A 404 2.23 33.11 -4.25
CA GLN A 404 1.56 31.86 -3.91
C GLN A 404 2.56 30.70 -3.79
N ILE A 405 2.45 29.93 -2.70
CA ILE A 405 3.25 28.74 -2.43
C ILE A 405 2.39 27.49 -2.43
N TYR A 406 3.03 26.33 -2.27
CA TYR A 406 2.32 25.07 -2.16
C TYR A 406 1.58 25.01 -0.82
N SER A 407 0.29 24.69 -0.86
CA SER A 407 -0.55 24.47 0.31
C SER A 407 -1.59 23.40 0.01
N LYS A 408 -1.79 22.49 0.97
CA LYS A 408 -2.87 21.50 0.95
C LYS A 408 -4.15 22.08 1.53
N ASN A 409 -5.30 21.51 1.14
CA ASN A 409 -6.60 21.89 1.72
C ASN A 409 -6.67 21.63 3.23
N ASP A 410 -5.93 20.63 3.73
CA ASP A 410 -5.83 20.34 5.16
C ASP A 410 -4.88 21.28 5.91
N GLY A 411 -4.21 22.19 5.19
CA GLY A 411 -3.43 23.25 5.79
C GLY A 411 -1.92 23.13 5.77
N ASP A 412 -1.34 21.96 5.42
CA ASP A 412 0.11 21.87 5.30
C ASP A 412 0.59 22.77 4.17
N PHE A 413 1.58 23.62 4.43
CA PHE A 413 2.17 24.48 3.41
C PHE A 413 3.69 24.54 3.51
N TRP A 414 4.32 24.77 2.37
CA TRP A 414 5.75 25.04 2.32
C TRP A 414 6.17 25.79 1.05
N GLY A 415 7.26 26.54 1.17
CA GLY A 415 7.85 27.30 0.07
C GLY A 415 9.18 27.93 0.45
N ASN A 416 10.00 28.31 -0.54
CA ASN A 416 11.24 29.04 -0.29
C ASN A 416 11.03 30.55 -0.43
N VAL A 417 11.75 31.31 0.38
CA VAL A 417 11.85 32.76 0.28
C VAL A 417 13.31 33.13 0.04
N SER A 418 13.58 33.92 -1.00
CA SER A 418 14.92 34.47 -1.24
C SER A 418 15.27 35.52 -0.18
N LEU A 419 16.51 35.48 0.30
CA LEU A 419 17.02 36.37 1.36
C LEU A 419 18.02 37.39 0.79
N ALA A 420 17.71 38.67 0.99
CA ALA A 420 18.63 39.77 0.83
C ALA A 420 19.59 39.85 2.04
N ALA A 421 20.74 40.51 1.88
CA ALA A 421 21.65 40.76 3.00
C ALA A 421 20.98 41.65 4.06
N GLY A 422 21.13 41.32 5.34
CA GLY A 422 20.49 42.04 6.44
C GLY A 422 19.12 41.47 6.84
N ALA A 423 18.25 42.32 7.38
CA ALA A 423 16.92 41.92 7.85
C ALA A 423 15.94 41.69 6.68
N ASN A 424 15.29 40.53 6.68
CA ASN A 424 14.26 40.14 5.73
C ASN A 424 12.94 39.97 6.48
N LYS A 425 11.95 40.81 6.16
CA LYS A 425 10.59 40.67 6.68
C LYS A 425 9.82 39.68 5.82
N ILE A 426 9.37 38.58 6.42
CA ILE A 426 8.61 37.53 5.74
C ILE A 426 7.16 37.63 6.20
N VAL A 427 6.25 37.79 5.23
CA VAL A 427 4.80 37.83 5.44
C VAL A 427 4.20 36.54 4.91
N VAL A 428 3.53 35.80 5.78
CA VAL A 428 2.78 34.59 5.46
C VAL A 428 1.31 34.91 5.49
N LYS A 429 0.63 34.83 4.34
CA LYS A 429 -0.82 35.02 4.26
C LYS A 429 -1.51 33.70 4.00
N ALA A 430 -2.45 33.31 4.86
CA ALA A 430 -3.34 32.18 4.61
C ALA A 430 -4.74 32.68 4.28
N THR A 431 -5.38 32.06 3.30
CA THR A 431 -6.78 32.32 2.91
C THR A 431 -7.55 31.01 2.99
N ASP A 432 -8.67 30.98 3.69
CA ASP A 432 -9.57 29.81 3.74
C ASP A 432 -10.45 29.71 2.48
N LEU A 433 -11.23 28.63 2.41
CA LEU A 433 -12.21 28.40 1.35
C LEU A 433 -13.45 29.31 1.41
N ALA A 434 -13.67 30.03 2.51
CA ALA A 434 -14.70 31.06 2.67
C ALA A 434 -14.19 32.49 2.36
N ASP A 435 -12.95 32.60 1.85
CA ASP A 435 -12.26 33.85 1.52
C ASP A 435 -11.91 34.76 2.72
N ASN A 436 -11.92 34.25 3.96
CA ASN A 436 -11.28 34.97 5.07
C ASN A 436 -9.77 34.76 5.03
N SER A 437 -9.01 35.74 5.53
CA SER A 437 -7.55 35.66 5.50
C SER A 437 -6.90 36.29 6.73
N ILE A 438 -5.71 35.79 7.06
CA ILE A 438 -4.83 36.34 8.10
C ILE A 438 -3.41 36.46 7.55
N GLU A 439 -2.65 37.39 8.10
CA GLU A 439 -1.22 37.53 7.85
C GLU A 439 -0.44 37.34 9.16
N GLU A 440 0.56 36.48 9.11
CA GLU A 440 1.59 36.36 10.15
C GLU A 440 2.91 36.87 9.59
N THR A 441 3.69 37.55 10.43
CA THR A 441 4.95 38.17 10.01
C THR A 441 6.07 37.80 10.96
N PHE A 442 7.22 37.47 10.39
CA PHE A 442 8.45 37.27 11.16
C PHE A 442 9.66 37.81 10.39
N GLU A 443 10.77 38.00 11.10
CA GLU A 443 12.01 38.51 10.53
C GLU A 443 13.11 37.47 10.54
N ILE A 444 13.88 37.43 9.46
CA ILE A 444 15.10 36.62 9.34
C ILE A 444 16.27 37.54 9.04
N GLU A 445 17.36 37.37 9.77
CA GLU A 445 18.59 38.10 9.52
C GLU A 445 19.56 37.24 8.70
N LYS A 446 19.93 37.71 7.50
CA LYS A 446 21.03 37.14 6.71
C LYS A 446 22.30 37.94 7.05
N PRO A 447 23.30 37.35 7.73
CA PRO A 447 24.50 38.08 8.11
C PRO A 447 25.23 38.63 6.88
N VAL A 448 25.66 39.90 6.95
CA VAL A 448 26.33 40.60 5.84
C VAL A 448 27.79 40.13 5.66
N ASN A 449 28.36 39.50 6.69
CA ASN A 449 29.65 38.79 6.67
C ASN A 449 29.43 37.38 7.22
N PRO A 450 30.08 36.31 6.72
CA PRO A 450 30.03 35.00 7.36
C PRO A 450 30.65 35.15 8.76
N VAL A 451 29.80 35.30 9.76
CA VAL A 451 30.27 35.43 11.13
C VAL A 451 30.70 34.04 11.55
N ASN A 452 32.00 33.86 11.81
CA ASN A 452 32.50 32.78 12.66
C ASN A 452 32.01 33.01 14.10
N SER A 453 30.70 32.96 14.31
CA SER A 453 30.10 33.04 15.63
C SER A 453 29.74 31.63 16.07
N SER A 454 30.51 31.16 17.06
CA SER A 454 30.24 29.99 17.88
C SER A 454 29.03 30.23 18.78
N THR A 455 27.85 30.46 18.21
CA THR A 455 26.60 30.22 18.92
C THR A 455 26.38 28.72 18.94
N GLU A 456 26.14 28.14 20.11
CA GLU A 456 25.68 26.76 20.26
C GLU A 456 24.45 26.55 19.37
N ILE A 457 24.69 25.97 18.19
CA ILE A 457 23.66 25.42 17.35
C ILE A 457 23.13 24.25 18.15
N VAL A 458 21.95 24.36 18.75
CA VAL A 458 21.24 23.18 19.25
C VAL A 458 21.08 22.28 18.04
N PRO A 459 21.81 21.15 17.95
CA PRO A 459 21.71 20.31 16.78
C PRO A 459 20.28 19.74 16.80
N VAL A 460 19.45 20.17 15.85
CA VAL A 460 18.26 19.40 15.52
C VAL A 460 18.81 18.04 15.10
N THR A 461 18.57 17.02 15.92
CA THR A 461 18.90 15.64 15.58
C THR A 461 18.22 15.34 14.24
N VAL A 462 19.00 15.38 13.14
CA VAL A 462 18.49 15.07 11.82
C VAL A 462 18.20 13.58 11.83
N LYS A 463 16.92 13.20 11.92
CA LYS A 463 16.52 11.81 11.71
C LYS A 463 16.88 11.46 10.27
N GLU A 464 17.69 10.42 10.11
CA GLU A 464 18.00 9.87 8.80
C GLU A 464 16.74 9.22 8.23
N GLY A 465 16.31 9.69 7.07
CA GLY A 465 15.12 9.18 6.38
C GLY A 465 15.32 7.75 5.90
N ARG A 466 14.26 6.93 5.97
CA ARG A 466 14.25 5.60 5.35
C ARG A 466 13.98 5.73 3.85
N ASN A 467 14.46 4.78 3.07
CA ASN A 467 14.17 4.73 1.64
C ASN A 467 13.04 3.74 1.35
N PHE A 468 12.06 4.19 0.58
CA PHE A 468 10.91 3.43 0.11
C PHE A 468 10.84 3.43 -1.41
N ALA A 469 10.29 2.36 -1.97
CA ALA A 469 9.97 2.32 -3.40
C ALA A 469 8.59 1.70 -3.64
N VAL A 470 7.85 2.24 -4.61
CA VAL A 470 6.64 1.65 -5.17
C VAL A 470 6.90 1.38 -6.65
N LEU A 471 6.99 0.10 -7.01
CA LEU A 471 7.37 -0.35 -8.34
C LEU A 471 6.16 -0.94 -9.05
N ILE A 472 5.70 -0.25 -10.10
CA ILE A 472 4.43 -0.47 -10.77
C ILE A 472 4.72 -0.93 -12.20
N ALA A 473 4.18 -2.08 -12.58
CA ALA A 473 4.39 -2.65 -13.91
C ALA A 473 3.08 -3.18 -14.49
N SER A 474 2.59 -2.51 -15.53
CA SER A 474 1.41 -2.91 -16.30
C SER A 474 1.86 -3.63 -17.57
N GLN A 475 1.75 -4.96 -17.57
CA GLN A 475 2.28 -5.81 -18.63
C GLN A 475 1.17 -6.51 -19.43
N ASN A 476 0.23 -7.15 -18.74
CA ASN A 476 -0.82 -7.99 -19.32
C ASN A 476 -2.17 -7.24 -19.27
N TYR A 477 -2.56 -6.62 -20.38
CA TYR A 477 -3.80 -5.83 -20.48
C TYR A 477 -5.00 -6.73 -20.78
N GLU A 478 -6.13 -6.45 -20.13
CA GLU A 478 -7.37 -7.21 -20.30
C GLU A 478 -8.04 -6.93 -21.65
N ASP A 479 -8.00 -5.67 -22.09
CA ASP A 479 -8.51 -5.26 -23.40
C ASP A 479 -7.52 -5.67 -24.49
N SER A 480 -7.91 -6.64 -25.34
CA SER A 480 -7.09 -7.14 -26.44
C SER A 480 -6.72 -6.11 -27.50
N SER A 481 -7.40 -4.95 -27.52
CA SER A 481 -7.04 -3.81 -28.37
C SER A 481 -5.90 -2.96 -27.79
N ILE A 482 -5.44 -3.27 -26.58
CA ILE A 482 -4.20 -2.76 -25.98
C ILE A 482 -3.19 -3.91 -25.98
N PRO A 483 -2.15 -3.87 -26.83
CA PRO A 483 -1.16 -4.93 -26.89
C PRO A 483 -0.46 -5.12 -25.53
N SER A 484 -0.36 -6.36 -25.07
CA SER A 484 0.44 -6.67 -23.88
C SER A 484 1.93 -6.52 -24.16
N LEU A 485 2.68 -6.14 -23.12
CA LEU A 485 4.12 -5.90 -23.14
C LEU A 485 4.87 -7.14 -22.62
N GLU A 486 6.17 -7.25 -22.86
CA GLU A 486 7.00 -8.35 -22.35
C GLU A 486 7.83 -7.94 -21.13
N ASN A 487 8.34 -6.70 -21.05
CA ASN A 487 9.38 -6.36 -20.06
C ASN A 487 9.00 -5.61 -18.76
N PRO A 488 7.83 -4.93 -18.61
CA PRO A 488 7.56 -4.08 -17.45
C PRO A 488 7.81 -4.73 -16.07
N ILE A 489 7.38 -5.98 -15.87
CA ILE A 489 7.60 -6.69 -14.59
C ILE A 489 9.09 -6.98 -14.39
N SER A 490 9.78 -7.43 -15.45
CA SER A 490 11.22 -7.70 -15.41
C SER A 490 12.01 -6.46 -15.01
N ASP A 491 11.66 -5.32 -15.59
CA ASP A 491 12.34 -4.05 -15.36
C ASP A 491 12.10 -3.51 -13.94
N ALA A 492 10.86 -3.60 -13.44
CA ALA A 492 10.56 -3.30 -12.05
C ALA A 492 11.36 -4.19 -11.08
N VAL A 493 11.47 -5.49 -11.34
CA VAL A 493 12.21 -6.40 -10.46
C VAL A 493 13.73 -6.16 -10.54
N LYS A 494 14.29 -5.88 -11.72
CA LYS A 494 15.71 -5.48 -11.86
C LYS A 494 16.01 -4.24 -11.02
N LEU A 495 15.15 -3.22 -11.11
CA LEU A 495 15.28 -2.02 -10.30
C LEU A 495 15.16 -2.33 -8.80
N LYS A 496 14.18 -3.17 -8.38
CA LYS A 496 14.06 -3.67 -7.00
C LYS A 496 15.37 -4.26 -6.50
N MET A 497 16.01 -5.12 -7.29
CA MET A 497 17.27 -5.77 -6.92
C MET A 497 18.42 -4.78 -6.80
N VAL A 498 18.57 -3.83 -7.73
CA VAL A 498 19.61 -2.80 -7.66
C VAL A 498 19.43 -1.92 -6.44
N LEU A 499 18.21 -1.43 -6.20
CA LEU A 499 17.89 -0.60 -5.04
C LEU A 499 18.20 -1.34 -3.73
N LYS A 500 17.85 -2.62 -3.62
CA LYS A 500 18.13 -3.40 -2.41
C LYS A 500 19.60 -3.76 -2.24
N ASN A 501 20.29 -4.13 -3.30
CA ASN A 501 21.65 -4.67 -3.20
C ASN A 501 22.69 -3.56 -3.09
N SER A 502 22.48 -2.43 -3.78
CA SER A 502 23.44 -1.34 -3.89
C SER A 502 23.07 -0.10 -3.07
N TYR A 503 21.80 0.05 -2.69
CA TYR A 503 21.28 1.23 -2.00
C TYR A 503 20.54 0.83 -0.70
N ASN A 504 20.34 1.76 0.22
CA ASN A 504 19.74 1.51 1.55
C ASN A 504 18.20 1.31 1.53
N PHE A 505 17.71 0.42 0.67
CA PHE A 505 16.31 -0.01 0.62
C PHE A 505 16.17 -1.40 1.26
N THR A 506 15.22 -1.54 2.19
CA THR A 506 14.88 -2.83 2.84
C THR A 506 13.77 -3.54 2.06
N GLU A 507 13.63 -4.87 2.21
CA GLU A 507 12.56 -5.63 1.52
C GLU A 507 11.17 -5.08 1.83
N ASP A 508 10.88 -4.84 3.12
CA ASP A 508 9.58 -4.35 3.59
C ASP A 508 9.24 -2.93 3.09
N ASN A 509 10.25 -2.16 2.63
CA ASN A 509 10.07 -0.80 2.12
C ASN A 509 9.96 -0.75 0.58
N VAL A 510 10.10 -1.87 -0.12
CA VAL A 510 9.96 -1.92 -1.58
C VAL A 510 8.68 -2.67 -1.96
N LEU A 511 7.63 -1.89 -2.23
CA LEU A 511 6.32 -2.38 -2.60
C LEU A 511 6.23 -2.58 -4.11
N THR A 512 5.61 -3.67 -4.54
CA THR A 512 5.42 -4.00 -5.96
C THR A 512 3.94 -4.06 -6.32
N LEU A 513 3.61 -3.61 -7.52
CA LEU A 513 2.27 -3.67 -8.14
C LEU A 513 2.42 -4.18 -9.57
N PHE A 514 2.21 -5.48 -9.77
CA PHE A 514 2.35 -6.12 -11.08
C PHE A 514 0.98 -6.45 -11.65
N ASN A 515 0.75 -6.00 -12.89
CA ASN A 515 -0.56 -5.96 -13.53
C ASN A 515 -1.65 -5.32 -12.65
N PRO A 516 -1.39 -4.11 -12.12
CA PRO A 516 -2.35 -3.46 -11.25
C PRO A 516 -3.53 -2.94 -12.05
N GLU A 517 -4.70 -2.97 -11.42
CA GLU A 517 -5.86 -2.19 -11.82
C GLU A 517 -5.80 -0.80 -11.21
N ARG A 518 -6.69 0.11 -11.63
CA ARG A 518 -6.80 1.44 -11.01
C ARG A 518 -7.15 1.41 -9.53
N SER A 519 -7.91 0.40 -9.10
CA SER A 519 -8.23 0.19 -7.68
C SER A 519 -6.98 -0.17 -6.87
N ASP A 520 -6.12 -1.05 -7.38
CA ASP A 520 -4.86 -1.48 -6.75
C ASP A 520 -3.91 -0.29 -6.56
N PHE A 521 -3.79 0.55 -7.60
CA PHE A 521 -2.98 1.76 -7.57
C PHE A 521 -3.39 2.68 -6.42
N LYS A 522 -4.69 2.97 -6.30
CA LYS A 522 -5.23 3.84 -5.24
C LYS A 522 -5.00 3.26 -3.84
N LYS A 523 -5.31 1.97 -3.66
CA LYS A 523 -5.09 1.25 -2.38
C LYS A 523 -3.61 1.31 -1.97
N LYS A 524 -2.68 1.10 -2.91
CA LYS A 524 -1.24 1.12 -2.62
C LYS A 524 -0.72 2.52 -2.29
N PHE A 525 -1.20 3.55 -2.97
CA PHE A 525 -0.82 4.94 -2.67
C PHE A 525 -1.34 5.38 -1.30
N LEU A 526 -2.54 4.95 -0.94
CA LEU A 526 -3.06 5.15 0.42
C LEU A 526 -2.18 4.41 1.44
N GLN A 527 -1.85 3.13 1.20
CA GLN A 527 -0.96 2.37 2.07
C GLN A 527 0.42 3.03 2.27
N ILE A 528 1.10 3.45 1.20
CA ILE A 528 2.43 4.05 1.33
C ILE A 528 2.37 5.40 2.07
N SER A 529 1.28 6.16 1.93
CA SER A 529 1.08 7.41 2.68
C SER A 529 1.06 7.21 4.21
N GLU A 530 0.61 6.02 4.67
CA GLU A 530 0.55 5.67 6.09
C GLU A 530 1.89 5.19 6.66
N LEU A 531 2.77 4.73 5.78
CA LEU A 531 4.08 4.19 6.13
C LEU A 531 5.16 5.27 6.15
N LEU A 532 5.07 6.24 5.25
CA LEU A 532 6.04 7.31 5.08
C LEU A 532 6.01 8.31 6.25
N GLN A 533 7.18 8.87 6.54
CA GLN A 533 7.39 9.99 7.43
C GLN A 533 7.97 11.18 6.65
N PRO A 534 7.90 12.41 7.19
CA PRO A 534 8.38 13.61 6.51
C PRO A 534 9.86 13.59 6.11
N GLU A 535 10.69 12.78 6.78
CA GLU A 535 12.12 12.67 6.51
C GLU A 535 12.45 11.58 5.47
N ASP A 536 11.52 10.67 5.18
CA ASP A 536 11.75 9.51 4.31
C ASP A 536 11.91 9.91 2.83
N ASN A 537 12.50 9.01 2.04
CA ASN A 537 12.69 9.16 0.60
C ASN A 537 11.88 8.11 -0.16
N LEU A 538 11.26 8.49 -1.26
CA LEU A 538 10.40 7.62 -2.06
C LEU A 538 10.83 7.59 -3.53
N ILE A 539 10.93 6.38 -4.10
CA ILE A 539 10.95 6.17 -5.54
C ILE A 539 9.59 5.63 -5.97
N ILE A 540 9.00 6.21 -7.00
CA ILE A 540 7.83 5.64 -7.68
C ILE A 540 8.30 5.27 -9.07
N PHE A 541 8.24 3.99 -9.42
CA PHE A 541 8.54 3.51 -10.76
C PHE A 541 7.25 3.05 -11.43
N TYR A 542 7.02 3.47 -12.66
CA TYR A 542 5.93 2.98 -13.49
C TYR A 542 6.46 2.53 -14.85
N ALA A 543 6.17 1.30 -15.25
CA ALA A 543 6.40 0.79 -16.60
C ALA A 543 5.09 0.25 -17.18
N GLY A 544 4.75 0.67 -18.39
CA GLY A 544 3.50 0.29 -19.04
C GLY A 544 3.12 1.23 -20.17
N HIS A 545 1.89 1.09 -20.68
CA HIS A 545 1.37 1.96 -21.71
C HIS A 545 0.98 3.32 -21.13
N GLY A 546 1.11 4.34 -21.98
CA GLY A 546 0.58 5.68 -21.76
C GLY A 546 -0.10 6.19 -23.02
N ILE A 547 -1.07 7.07 -22.88
CA ILE A 547 -1.77 7.67 -24.01
C ILE A 547 -1.91 9.18 -23.83
N TRP A 548 -1.72 9.91 -24.92
CA TRP A 548 -1.99 11.34 -25.00
C TRP A 548 -3.28 11.59 -25.76
N VAL A 549 -4.16 12.39 -25.16
CA VAL A 549 -5.39 12.84 -25.80
C VAL A 549 -5.22 14.28 -26.25
N ASP A 550 -4.97 14.46 -27.54
CA ASP A 550 -4.68 15.77 -28.11
C ASP A 550 -5.80 16.80 -27.94
N LYS A 551 -7.06 16.37 -28.02
CA LYS A 551 -8.23 17.24 -27.84
C LYS A 551 -8.30 17.84 -26.44
N GLU A 552 -7.82 17.11 -25.44
CA GLU A 552 -7.83 17.52 -24.04
C GLU A 552 -6.49 18.09 -23.58
N LYS A 553 -5.43 17.88 -24.36
CA LYS A 553 -4.03 18.15 -23.97
C LYS A 553 -3.68 17.51 -22.63
N LYS A 554 -4.05 16.24 -22.47
CA LYS A 554 -3.82 15.44 -21.26
C LYS A 554 -3.16 14.10 -21.59
N GLY A 555 -2.21 13.72 -20.73
CA GLY A 555 -1.60 12.40 -20.69
C GLY A 555 -2.26 11.51 -19.64
N TYR A 556 -2.28 10.21 -19.93
CA TYR A 556 -2.87 9.18 -19.08
C TYR A 556 -1.94 7.96 -19.00
N TRP A 557 -1.93 7.31 -17.84
CA TRP A 557 -1.35 5.99 -17.64
C TRP A 557 -2.43 4.93 -17.89
N LEU A 558 -2.06 3.84 -18.56
CA LEU A 558 -2.94 2.70 -18.79
C LEU A 558 -2.58 1.59 -17.81
N LEU A 559 -3.48 1.32 -16.87
CA LEU A 559 -3.42 0.16 -16.00
C LEU A 559 -4.09 -1.03 -16.69
N THR A 560 -4.00 -2.25 -16.12
CA THR A 560 -4.39 -3.45 -16.89
C THR A 560 -5.90 -3.57 -17.14
N ASP A 561 -6.73 -2.85 -16.38
CA ASP A 561 -8.17 -2.66 -16.57
C ASP A 561 -8.54 -1.55 -17.58
N ALA A 562 -7.55 -0.88 -18.17
CA ALA A 562 -7.80 0.14 -19.17
C ALA A 562 -8.52 -0.45 -20.40
N LYS A 563 -9.51 0.28 -20.91
CA LYS A 563 -10.20 -0.01 -22.17
C LYS A 563 -9.81 1.00 -23.22
N ARG A 564 -9.42 0.57 -24.42
CA ARG A 564 -8.86 1.45 -25.46
C ARG A 564 -9.79 2.56 -25.91
N ASN A 565 -11.10 2.36 -25.77
CA ASN A 565 -12.13 3.29 -26.22
C ASN A 565 -12.91 3.95 -25.07
N ASP A 566 -12.41 3.90 -23.82
CA ASP A 566 -13.06 4.50 -22.67
C ASP A 566 -12.06 5.23 -21.76
N VAL A 567 -11.96 6.55 -21.94
CA VAL A 567 -11.07 7.43 -21.16
C VAL A 567 -11.30 7.38 -19.65
N ASN A 568 -12.50 6.98 -19.20
CA ASN A 568 -12.82 6.91 -17.76
C ASN A 568 -12.07 5.77 -17.06
N THR A 569 -11.60 4.78 -17.83
CA THR A 569 -10.80 3.65 -17.34
C THR A 569 -9.31 4.00 -17.21
N TRP A 570 -8.87 5.11 -17.79
CA TRP A 570 -7.46 5.51 -17.76
C TRP A 570 -7.16 6.34 -16.52
N LEU A 571 -5.89 6.38 -16.12
CA LEU A 571 -5.44 7.15 -14.97
C LEU A 571 -4.80 8.47 -15.42
N PRO A 572 -5.43 9.64 -15.20
CA PRO A 572 -4.89 10.91 -15.68
C PRO A 572 -3.61 11.31 -14.94
N ASN A 573 -2.63 11.88 -15.65
CA ASN A 573 -1.38 12.37 -15.03
C ASN A 573 -1.65 13.35 -13.87
N LYS A 574 -2.68 14.19 -13.97
CA LYS A 574 -3.08 15.10 -12.88
C LYS A 574 -3.50 14.35 -11.62
N GLU A 575 -4.23 13.24 -11.74
CA GLU A 575 -4.65 12.43 -10.60
C GLU A 575 -3.42 11.80 -9.93
N VAL A 576 -2.49 11.26 -10.72
CA VAL A 576 -1.21 10.73 -10.22
C VAL A 576 -0.42 11.79 -9.47
N LEU A 577 -0.24 12.98 -10.06
CA LEU A 577 0.53 14.05 -9.45
C LEU A 577 -0.09 14.54 -8.14
N ASN A 578 -1.42 14.67 -8.09
CA ASN A 578 -2.13 15.00 -6.85
C ASN A 578 -1.89 13.95 -5.76
N MET A 579 -1.93 12.66 -6.12
CA MET A 579 -1.66 11.57 -5.17
C MET A 579 -0.20 11.59 -4.68
N ILE A 580 0.77 11.93 -5.54
CA ILE A 580 2.17 12.10 -5.15
C ILE A 580 2.34 13.30 -4.21
N ALA A 581 1.63 14.40 -4.48
CA ALA A 581 1.66 15.63 -3.68
C ALA A 581 1.18 15.41 -2.24
N GLU A 582 0.28 14.44 -2.04
CA GLU A 582 -0.23 14.06 -0.74
C GLU A 582 0.76 13.26 0.11
N LEU A 583 1.77 12.62 -0.50
CA LEU A 583 2.74 11.79 0.21
C LEU A 583 3.70 12.64 1.05
N PRO A 584 3.98 12.24 2.32
CA PRO A 584 4.74 13.09 3.24
C PRO A 584 6.26 13.10 2.99
N ALA A 585 6.80 12.19 2.18
CA ALA A 585 8.24 12.00 1.98
C ALA A 585 9.02 13.31 1.71
N ARG A 586 10.27 13.43 2.16
CA ARG A 586 11.13 14.58 1.84
C ARG A 586 11.47 14.62 0.35
N HIS A 587 11.96 13.51 -0.16
CA HIS A 587 12.33 13.38 -1.57
C HIS A 587 11.43 12.35 -2.25
N THR A 588 10.83 12.71 -3.37
CA THR A 588 10.14 11.75 -4.24
C THR A 588 10.70 11.85 -5.65
N LEU A 589 11.18 10.71 -6.15
CA LEU A 589 11.60 10.54 -7.53
C LEU A 589 10.58 9.65 -8.25
N LEU A 590 9.88 10.23 -9.21
CA LEU A 590 9.02 9.50 -10.13
C LEU A 590 9.84 9.08 -11.35
N ILE A 591 9.94 7.78 -11.64
CA ILE A 591 10.57 7.24 -12.84
C ILE A 591 9.46 6.61 -13.66
N THR A 592 9.21 7.11 -14.86
CA THR A 592 8.19 6.53 -15.74
C THR A 592 8.79 6.04 -17.03
N ASP A 593 8.61 4.77 -17.29
CA ASP A 593 8.90 4.11 -18.54
C ASP A 593 7.61 3.82 -19.31
N ALA A 594 7.00 4.90 -19.78
CA ALA A 594 5.72 4.87 -20.47
C ALA A 594 5.62 6.04 -21.44
N CYS A 595 4.91 5.85 -22.54
CA CYS A 595 4.71 6.86 -23.57
C CYS A 595 4.04 8.13 -23.00
N PHE A 596 4.38 9.31 -23.52
CA PHE A 596 3.77 10.61 -23.13
C PHE A 596 3.99 11.07 -21.68
N SER A 597 4.99 10.46 -21.03
CA SER A 597 5.42 10.78 -19.68
C SER A 597 5.99 12.20 -19.51
N GLY A 598 6.52 12.83 -20.56
CA GLY A 598 7.15 14.15 -20.49
C GLY A 598 6.20 15.31 -20.15
N SER A 599 4.88 15.11 -20.32
CA SER A 599 3.84 16.11 -20.02
C SER A 599 3.71 16.48 -18.54
N VAL A 600 4.42 15.79 -17.64
CA VAL A 600 4.44 16.11 -16.19
C VAL A 600 5.36 17.29 -15.83
N PHE A 601 6.18 17.79 -16.77
CA PHE A 601 7.26 18.73 -16.50
C PHE A 601 6.97 20.19 -16.85
N LYS A 602 7.68 21.07 -16.13
CA LYS A 602 7.95 22.46 -16.52
C LYS A 602 9.47 22.67 -16.47
N THR A 603 10.08 23.21 -17.53
CA THR A 603 11.54 23.21 -17.70
C THR A 603 12.23 24.30 -16.87
N ARG A 604 13.29 23.90 -16.14
CA ARG A 604 14.35 24.77 -15.60
C ARG A 604 15.70 24.15 -15.91
N GLY A 605 16.61 24.94 -16.48
CA GLY A 605 18.01 24.56 -16.72
C GLY A 605 18.87 24.70 -15.45
N LEU A 606 20.00 24.00 -15.40
CA LEU A 606 20.87 23.96 -14.21
C LEU A 606 22.32 24.39 -14.46
N GLY A 607 22.93 24.92 -13.41
CA GLY A 607 24.36 25.20 -13.28
C GLY A 607 25.08 24.15 -12.42
N ALA A 608 26.40 23.98 -12.64
CA ALA A 608 27.20 22.84 -12.19
C ALA A 608 28.22 23.18 -11.08
N ASN A 609 28.48 22.15 -10.24
CA ASN A 609 29.61 21.89 -9.30
C ASN A 609 29.25 21.87 -7.79
N ALA A 610 29.47 20.73 -7.11
CA ALA A 610 29.12 20.50 -5.69
C ALA A 610 30.24 19.78 -4.91
N PRO A 611 30.60 20.24 -3.68
CA PRO A 611 30.14 19.53 -2.47
C PRO A 611 29.32 20.30 -1.42
N THR A 612 29.06 21.61 -1.48
CA THR A 612 28.09 22.26 -0.54
C THR A 612 26.65 22.12 -1.02
N VAL A 613 26.48 22.11 -2.35
CA VAL A 613 25.18 22.05 -3.04
C VAL A 613 24.40 20.76 -2.73
N ILE A 614 25.07 19.62 -2.50
CA ILE A 614 24.38 18.36 -2.16
C ILE A 614 23.71 18.44 -0.79
N LYS A 615 24.35 19.08 0.20
CA LYS A 615 23.75 19.30 1.52
C LYS A 615 22.57 20.28 1.44
N GLU A 616 22.69 21.32 0.62
CA GLU A 616 21.58 22.26 0.39
C GLU A 616 20.40 21.61 -0.33
N MET A 617 20.66 20.73 -1.30
CA MET A 617 19.62 19.97 -2.02
C MET A 617 18.94 18.93 -1.13
N ASP A 618 19.68 18.23 -0.27
CA ASP A 618 19.11 17.22 0.64
C ASP A 618 18.13 17.82 1.66
N ASN A 619 18.38 19.07 2.08
CA ASN A 619 17.53 19.77 3.06
C ASN A 619 16.23 20.33 2.46
N LYS A 620 16.10 20.40 1.13
CA LYS A 620 14.90 20.93 0.44
C LYS A 620 13.96 19.78 0.06
N ILE A 621 12.63 20.00 0.10
CA ILE A 621 11.68 19.00 -0.42
C ILE A 621 11.89 18.86 -1.93
N SER A 622 12.10 17.62 -2.37
CA SER A 622 12.21 17.29 -3.78
C SER A 622 11.01 16.49 -4.26
N ARG A 623 10.43 16.96 -5.36
CA ARG A 623 9.53 16.19 -6.23
C ARG A 623 10.04 16.31 -7.65
N VAL A 624 10.70 15.27 -8.14
CA VAL A 624 11.31 15.25 -9.47
C VAL A 624 10.86 14.02 -10.22
N ALA A 625 10.91 14.07 -11.55
CA ALA A 625 10.68 12.89 -12.36
C ALA A 625 11.75 12.69 -13.43
N ILE A 626 11.96 11.44 -13.81
CA ILE A 626 12.71 11.00 -14.98
C ILE A 626 11.76 10.20 -15.86
N THR A 627 11.78 10.49 -17.16
CA THR A 627 10.90 9.82 -18.11
C THR A 627 11.68 9.27 -19.30
N SER A 628 11.23 8.14 -19.85
CA SER A 628 11.89 7.49 -21.01
C SER A 628 11.61 8.17 -22.35
N GLY A 629 10.54 8.97 -22.44
CA GLY A 629 10.18 9.76 -23.61
C GLY A 629 9.42 11.05 -23.29
N ASN A 630 9.32 11.93 -24.29
CA ASN A 630 8.53 13.16 -24.25
C ASN A 630 7.10 12.92 -24.74
N ASP A 631 6.88 12.93 -26.06
CA ASP A 631 5.58 12.75 -26.74
C ASP A 631 5.56 11.53 -27.68
N THR A 632 6.52 10.61 -27.54
CA THR A 632 6.70 9.45 -28.43
C THR A 632 6.42 8.14 -27.72
N GLU A 633 6.01 7.14 -28.50
CA GLU A 633 5.85 5.77 -28.02
C GLU A 633 7.22 5.15 -27.73
N VAL A 634 7.33 4.40 -26.62
CA VAL A 634 8.56 3.77 -26.17
C VAL A 634 8.54 2.30 -26.57
N PRO A 635 9.63 1.74 -27.15
CA PRO A 635 9.70 0.32 -27.47
C PRO A 635 9.54 -0.58 -26.23
N ASP A 636 9.04 -1.80 -26.42
CA ASP A 636 8.87 -2.79 -25.34
C ASP A 636 10.20 -3.22 -24.68
N GLU A 637 11.30 -3.25 -25.45
CA GLU A 637 12.65 -3.30 -24.87
C GLU A 637 13.16 -1.89 -24.58
N SER A 638 13.07 -1.49 -23.31
CA SER A 638 13.41 -0.14 -22.89
C SER A 638 14.92 0.08 -22.80
N VAL A 639 15.46 0.77 -23.81
CA VAL A 639 16.84 1.28 -23.78
C VAL A 639 17.04 2.25 -22.61
N PHE A 640 16.00 3.00 -22.24
CA PHE A 640 16.01 3.83 -21.04
C PHE A 640 16.27 2.99 -19.77
N MET A 641 15.55 1.88 -19.60
CA MET A 641 15.73 1.02 -18.44
C MET A 641 17.11 0.38 -18.40
N LYS A 642 17.63 -0.07 -19.56
CA LYS A 642 19.01 -0.57 -19.71
C LYS A 642 20.02 0.44 -19.12
N TYR A 643 19.92 1.71 -19.49
CA TYR A 643 20.84 2.74 -18.98
C TYR A 643 20.58 3.17 -17.54
N LEU A 644 19.32 3.16 -17.09
CA LEU A 644 18.98 3.43 -15.69
C LEU A 644 19.56 2.35 -14.75
N VAL A 645 19.35 1.06 -15.06
CA VAL A 645 19.93 -0.06 -14.29
C VAL A 645 21.45 0.03 -14.31
N LYS A 646 22.04 0.28 -15.48
CA LYS A 646 23.49 0.42 -15.65
C LYS A 646 24.04 1.54 -14.78
N ALA A 647 23.45 2.73 -14.86
CA ALA A 647 23.89 3.90 -14.13
C ALA A 647 23.88 3.66 -12.61
N LEU A 648 22.82 3.03 -12.10
CA LEU A 648 22.71 2.72 -10.69
C LEU A 648 23.63 1.56 -10.25
N SER A 649 23.82 0.55 -11.09
CA SER A 649 24.63 -0.63 -10.75
C SER A 649 26.13 -0.35 -10.80
N GLU A 650 26.57 0.46 -11.77
CA GLU A 650 27.97 0.81 -12.00
C GLU A 650 28.40 2.09 -11.25
N ASN A 651 27.47 2.76 -10.56
CA ASN A 651 27.75 3.96 -9.78
C ASN A 651 28.90 3.75 -8.79
N LYS A 652 29.94 4.58 -8.86
CA LYS A 652 31.09 4.55 -7.93
C LYS A 652 31.02 5.63 -6.85
N GLU A 653 30.07 6.56 -6.95
CA GLU A 653 29.94 7.69 -6.04
C GLU A 653 29.11 7.30 -4.82
N LYS A 654 29.50 7.81 -3.64
CA LYS A 654 28.74 7.60 -2.39
C LYS A 654 27.35 8.24 -2.47
N TYR A 655 27.27 9.41 -3.10
CA TYR A 655 26.05 10.19 -3.29
C TYR A 655 25.88 10.53 -4.77
N LEU A 656 24.80 10.06 -5.37
CA LEU A 656 24.46 10.32 -6.76
C LEU A 656 23.07 10.99 -6.84
N THR A 657 23.02 12.24 -7.26
CA THR A 657 21.76 12.96 -7.50
C THR A 657 21.07 12.40 -8.74
N ALA A 658 19.73 12.29 -8.75
CA ALA A 658 18.94 11.82 -9.90
C ALA A 658 19.20 12.66 -11.16
N GLN A 659 19.37 13.97 -10.99
CA GLN A 659 19.83 14.90 -12.01
C GLN A 659 21.14 14.47 -12.68
N LYS A 660 22.20 14.33 -11.87
CA LYS A 660 23.54 13.97 -12.37
C LYS A 660 23.49 12.63 -13.08
N MET A 661 22.82 11.64 -12.49
CA MET A 661 22.59 10.34 -13.11
C MET A 661 21.96 10.50 -14.51
N PHE A 662 20.89 11.29 -14.61
CA PHE A 662 20.21 11.54 -15.86
C PHE A 662 21.12 12.20 -16.91
N ILE A 663 21.79 13.30 -16.56
CA ILE A 663 22.60 14.09 -17.48
C ILE A 663 23.83 13.32 -17.95
N THR A 664 24.53 12.64 -17.05
CA THR A 664 25.86 12.07 -17.37
C THR A 664 25.81 10.61 -17.82
N GLN A 665 24.71 9.89 -17.58
CA GLN A 665 24.65 8.44 -17.82
C GLN A 665 23.44 7.98 -18.63
N ILE A 666 22.37 8.77 -18.74
CA ILE A 666 21.12 8.33 -19.39
C ILE A 666 20.86 9.08 -20.70
N ILE A 667 20.75 10.41 -20.68
CA ILE A 667 20.19 11.17 -21.81
C ILE A 667 20.94 10.94 -23.13
N GLU A 668 22.26 11.12 -23.14
CA GLU A 668 23.07 10.96 -24.36
C GLU A 668 23.04 9.52 -24.88
N ALA A 669 23.09 8.55 -23.98
CA ALA A 669 23.13 7.15 -24.34
C ALA A 669 21.79 6.67 -24.96
N VAL A 670 20.66 7.10 -24.40
CA VAL A 670 19.32 6.80 -24.92
C VAL A 670 19.06 7.49 -26.25
N MET A 671 19.43 8.78 -26.38
CA MET A 671 19.24 9.54 -27.62
C MET A 671 20.12 9.04 -28.77
N ASN A 672 21.25 8.38 -28.48
CA ASN A 672 22.11 7.77 -29.49
C ASN A 672 21.58 6.41 -29.98
N GLU A 673 20.93 5.63 -29.10
CA GLU A 673 20.42 4.29 -29.44
C GLU A 673 18.95 4.30 -29.89
N THR A 674 18.19 5.38 -29.63
CA THR A 674 16.75 5.44 -29.89
C THR A 674 16.28 6.80 -30.41
N LYS A 675 15.01 6.86 -30.84
CA LYS A 675 14.31 8.11 -31.18
C LYS A 675 13.57 8.73 -30.00
N THR A 676 13.66 8.14 -28.80
CA THR A 676 12.97 8.70 -27.63
C THR A 676 13.83 9.80 -27.01
N GLU A 677 13.17 10.86 -26.54
CA GLU A 677 13.82 11.95 -25.82
C GLU A 677 13.48 11.81 -24.34
N PRO A 678 14.35 11.17 -23.54
CA PRO A 678 14.10 11.07 -22.11
C PRO A 678 14.20 12.46 -21.48
N ARG A 679 13.47 12.69 -20.39
CA ARG A 679 13.40 14.00 -19.73
C ARG A 679 13.61 13.88 -18.23
N TYR A 680 14.20 14.92 -17.66
CA TYR A 680 14.26 15.16 -16.22
C TYR A 680 13.61 16.50 -15.94
N GLY A 681 12.83 16.59 -14.86
CA GLY A 681 12.24 17.85 -14.45
C GLY A 681 11.55 17.79 -13.09
N THR A 682 11.05 18.94 -12.68
CA THR A 682 10.39 19.11 -11.37
C THR A 682 8.89 18.91 -11.49
N LEU A 683 8.28 18.34 -10.44
CA LEU A 683 6.84 18.19 -10.30
C LEU A 683 6.30 19.38 -9.48
N GLU A 684 6.20 20.57 -10.08
CA GLU A 684 5.76 21.79 -9.37
C GLU A 684 4.39 21.61 -8.70
N LEU A 685 3.46 20.92 -9.37
CA LEU A 685 2.13 20.60 -8.84
C LEU A 685 2.17 19.67 -7.61
N ALA A 686 3.30 19.01 -7.35
CA ALA A 686 3.48 18.14 -6.21
C ALA A 686 4.24 18.80 -5.03
N GLY A 687 4.55 20.10 -5.11
CA GLY A 687 5.22 20.84 -4.03
C GLY A 687 6.75 20.79 -4.07
N HIS A 688 7.35 20.68 -5.25
CA HIS A 688 8.82 20.79 -5.40
C HIS A 688 9.34 22.18 -4.97
N VAL A 689 10.46 22.23 -4.24
CA VAL A 689 11.06 23.48 -3.72
C VAL A 689 12.59 23.53 -3.86
N GLY A 690 13.17 22.80 -4.82
CA GLY A 690 14.57 22.94 -5.23
C GLY A 690 15.54 21.89 -4.69
N GLY A 691 15.06 20.82 -4.07
CA GLY A 691 15.88 19.65 -3.74
C GLY A 691 16.07 18.71 -4.94
N ASP A 692 16.84 17.63 -4.78
CA ASP A 692 16.89 16.51 -5.73
C ASP A 692 16.84 15.18 -4.97
N PHE A 693 16.45 14.10 -5.64
CA PHE A 693 16.56 12.77 -5.05
C PHE A 693 18.03 12.32 -5.07
N ILE A 694 18.55 11.90 -3.92
CA ILE A 694 19.94 11.49 -3.75
C ILE A 694 20.00 9.98 -3.48
N PHE A 695 20.63 9.26 -4.39
CA PHE A 695 20.98 7.85 -4.20
C PHE A 695 22.23 7.74 -3.32
N SER A 696 22.04 7.22 -2.11
CA SER A 696 23.12 6.92 -1.17
C SER A 696 23.55 5.46 -1.30
N LYS A 697 24.74 5.24 -1.87
CA LYS A 697 25.30 3.89 -2.06
C LYS A 697 25.64 3.27 -0.70
N LYS A 698 25.41 1.96 -0.53
CA LYS A 698 25.79 1.20 0.67
C LYS A 698 27.27 1.34 0.99
#